data_AF-A0A813EIF4-F1
#
_entry.id   AF-A0A813EIF4-F1
#
_cell.length_a   1.000
_cell.length_b   1.000
_cell.length_c   1.000
_cell.angle_alpha   90.00
_cell.angle_beta   90.00
_cell.angle_gamma   90.00
#
_symmetry.space_group_name_H-M   'P 1'
#
loop_
_entity.id
_entity.type
_entity.pdbx_description
1 polymer ?
#
loop_
_entity_poly.entity_id
_entity_poly.type
_entity_poly.pdbx_seq_one_letter_code
_entity_poly.pdbx_strand_id
1 'polypeptide(L)'
;EKEHRTQEIENLVSAFWRILVEVGRSGRQELLVGLEKQPTGCTEFLKTLARKVPPPLAVTQFFKVLEEFEAGTQAYQFILSDICKSSNGRHDALMQRVFAKYLRKEDEGPVKAAAMFQVLLKDARSMDVIQASFDLLVEHLDGHSELGLLRAVVQRMGALELESAQTQNETKHTAPQATLPMPTHWLRLVELPKTAPPHMDFLLHVLHTGTEPTVLLGAMIAKYGPRFFWDSLGHVLSCPTDKLLKQATPAPALEVLKEIDLAVVSGVLERSATPAALASSTSAPGGAATSRGIGARIKSLADGSVWGTVVADEGSSWKLDSGRIAKKQTEGDKWSWAASGGKSAGRCQYFATVAEVKKKVNVKDPAARNLGYTELLVLANKEKEQLKAFDDLLPYLLTRFSAEQEVGRSHLLGELLSMKLLPEKLWEDCLEHLRAFWKLCSKTRESANYASTWKEAGRLLVGSALKVWGGPTGETCGPSEACLFGLEVAQGLNLPELLVGCYKELKTSKALASALQWVLQTSVPLSSETGTPVEDFWAVLRSLAGVQFQREDEENTVRLWKVVDPLWVKVYGEMSSATPALGVKDEGAVVRGLLKGSWIRLEDELGFMLFTSEKTGKPSLVQVSDSGAEKGLWQTYLFVGEWWSALLAQGVKQRGMDFLFIGVVELLARRQEFFDHSKKEARWWEPLQCGEYRAAIAAIFNQVESGEIPAKEGSSMLARRIAALKDMEIMSCTDWKVRATKRRERVEDKAEMASAKGQPLSDLSFKVFPPSTWLSEQLWDIPKHHKYTPLPWRSFRCRDSIAERELSSLSQLLATGLTSQRQVLWQ
;
A
#
# COMPACT_ATOMS: atom_id res chain seq x y z
N GLU A 1 4.63 -44.23 27.20
CA GLU A 1 4.19 -42.85 27.55
C GLU A 1 3.42 -42.16 26.41
N LYS A 2 3.95 -42.10 25.18
CA LYS A 2 3.24 -41.51 24.02
C LYS A 2 1.91 -42.21 23.69
N GLU A 3 1.88 -43.55 23.67
CA GLU A 3 0.64 -44.33 23.46
C GLU A 3 -0.38 -44.15 24.58
N HIS A 4 0.08 -44.07 25.84
CA HIS A 4 -0.78 -43.81 27.00
C HIS A 4 -1.46 -42.45 26.91
N ARG A 5 -0.72 -41.39 26.56
CA ARG A 5 -1.30 -40.06 26.31
C ARG A 5 -2.28 -40.04 25.14
N THR A 6 -1.99 -40.77 24.06
CA THR A 6 -2.94 -40.91 22.94
C THR A 6 -4.24 -41.57 23.40
N GLN A 7 -4.16 -42.65 24.17
CA GLN A 7 -5.33 -43.35 24.71
C GLN A 7 -6.15 -42.49 25.68
N GLU A 8 -5.49 -41.70 26.54
CA GLU A 8 -6.16 -40.74 27.43
C GLU A 8 -6.92 -39.67 26.65
N ILE A 9 -6.32 -39.13 25.58
CA ILE A 9 -6.97 -38.16 24.69
C ILE A 9 -8.16 -38.81 23.99
N GLU A 10 -8.02 -40.03 23.47
CA GLU A 10 -9.12 -40.76 22.82
C GLU A 10 -10.28 -41.06 23.79
N ASN A 11 -9.98 -41.39 25.04
CA ASN A 11 -10.97 -41.62 26.09
C ASN A 11 -11.70 -40.31 26.47
N LEU A 12 -10.98 -39.20 26.63
CA LEU A 12 -11.57 -37.88 26.90
C LEU A 12 -12.49 -37.43 25.77
N VAL A 13 -12.06 -37.63 24.52
CA VAL A 13 -12.88 -37.31 23.35
C VAL A 13 -14.11 -38.21 23.27
N SER A 14 -13.96 -39.51 23.54
CA SER A 14 -15.10 -40.44 23.56
C SER A 14 -16.11 -40.10 24.65
N ALA A 15 -15.64 -39.67 25.83
CA ALA A 15 -16.50 -39.22 26.92
C ALA A 15 -17.26 -37.94 26.56
N PHE A 16 -16.58 -36.96 25.96
CA PHE A 16 -17.21 -35.75 25.44
C PHE A 16 -18.34 -36.07 24.45
N TRP A 17 -18.11 -37.02 23.53
CA TRP A 17 -19.14 -37.46 22.59
C TRP A 17 -20.35 -38.13 23.24
N ARG A 18 -20.14 -38.96 24.27
CA ARG A 18 -21.27 -39.55 25.01
C ARG A 18 -22.09 -38.48 25.72
N ILE A 19 -21.44 -37.51 26.34
CA ILE A 19 -22.11 -36.37 26.99
C ILE A 19 -22.95 -35.60 25.97
N LEU A 20 -22.38 -35.27 24.80
CA LEU A 20 -23.16 -34.63 23.73
C LEU A 20 -24.35 -35.51 23.31
N VAL A 21 -24.15 -36.83 23.18
CA VAL A 21 -25.22 -37.74 22.79
C VAL A 21 -26.40 -37.70 23.76
N GLU A 22 -26.11 -37.75 25.06
CA GLU A 22 -27.07 -37.77 26.17
C GLU A 22 -27.88 -36.47 26.31
N VAL A 23 -27.30 -35.32 25.99
CA VAL A 23 -27.95 -34.00 26.12
C VAL A 23 -29.05 -33.76 25.07
N GLY A 24 -29.16 -34.62 24.05
CA GLY A 24 -30.21 -34.54 23.02
C GLY A 24 -30.06 -33.36 22.04
N ARG A 25 -30.83 -33.36 20.95
CA ARG A 25 -30.65 -32.40 19.82
C ARG A 25 -30.73 -30.92 20.25
N SER A 26 -31.70 -30.57 21.11
CA SER A 26 -31.92 -29.19 21.58
C SER A 26 -30.83 -28.71 22.53
N GLY A 27 -30.45 -29.52 23.53
CA GLY A 27 -29.42 -29.14 24.49
C GLY A 27 -28.02 -29.07 23.85
N ARG A 28 -27.74 -29.86 22.82
CA ARG A 28 -26.48 -29.78 22.06
C ARG A 28 -26.29 -28.44 21.35
N GLN A 29 -27.36 -27.87 20.78
CA GLN A 29 -27.30 -26.58 20.11
C GLN A 29 -27.04 -25.45 21.11
N GLU A 30 -27.69 -25.49 22.26
CA GLU A 30 -27.49 -24.54 23.36
C GLU A 30 -26.06 -24.60 23.92
N LEU A 31 -25.53 -25.80 24.13
CA LEU A 31 -24.18 -26.00 24.68
C LEU A 31 -23.06 -25.51 23.75
N LEU A 32 -23.24 -25.61 22.43
CA LEU A 32 -22.18 -25.32 21.45
C LEU A 32 -22.30 -23.96 20.77
N VAL A 33 -23.53 -23.42 20.65
CA VAL A 33 -23.80 -22.18 19.90
C VAL A 33 -24.33 -21.07 20.81
N GLY A 34 -24.75 -21.41 22.03
CA GLY A 34 -25.39 -20.47 22.95
C GLY A 34 -26.77 -20.04 22.46
N LEU A 35 -27.64 -19.61 23.38
CA LEU A 35 -28.99 -19.14 23.03
C LEU A 35 -28.97 -17.93 22.08
N GLU A 36 -27.89 -17.14 22.06
CA GLU A 36 -27.74 -15.91 21.28
C GLU A 36 -26.81 -16.04 20.04
N LYS A 37 -26.46 -17.26 19.62
CA LYS A 37 -25.49 -17.51 18.53
C LYS A 37 -24.08 -16.96 18.79
N GLN A 38 -23.70 -16.76 20.05
CA GLN A 38 -22.33 -16.41 20.45
C GLN A 38 -21.53 -17.66 20.82
N PRO A 39 -20.22 -17.73 20.49
CA PRO A 39 -19.39 -18.89 20.81
C PRO A 39 -19.40 -19.16 22.31
N THR A 40 -19.73 -20.39 22.70
CA THR A 40 -19.76 -20.79 24.11
C THR A 40 -18.36 -21.21 24.57
N GLY A 41 -18.20 -21.41 25.89
CA GLY A 41 -17.01 -22.03 26.44
C GLY A 41 -16.68 -23.40 25.83
N CYS A 42 -17.68 -24.13 25.31
CA CYS A 42 -17.43 -25.38 24.58
C CYS A 42 -16.84 -25.15 23.19
N THR A 43 -17.21 -24.07 22.49
CA THR A 43 -16.59 -23.71 21.20
C THR A 43 -15.11 -23.37 21.38
N GLU A 44 -14.76 -22.58 22.41
CA GLU A 44 -13.38 -22.25 22.73
C GLU A 44 -12.58 -23.46 23.24
N PHE A 45 -13.23 -24.34 23.99
CA PHE A 45 -12.65 -25.63 24.39
C PHE A 45 -12.32 -26.49 23.16
N LEU A 46 -13.24 -26.63 22.19
CA LEU A 46 -12.99 -27.40 20.96
C LEU A 46 -11.88 -26.79 20.11
N LYS A 47 -11.79 -25.45 20.00
CA LYS A 47 -10.66 -24.77 19.35
C LYS A 47 -9.33 -25.06 20.05
N THR A 48 -9.32 -25.02 21.38
CA THR A 48 -8.13 -25.28 22.19
C THR A 48 -7.71 -26.75 22.09
N LEU A 49 -8.67 -27.67 22.15
CA LEU A 49 -8.47 -29.11 21.99
C LEU A 49 -7.91 -29.41 20.59
N ALA A 50 -8.49 -28.85 19.54
CA ALA A 50 -8.02 -29.03 18.16
C ALA A 50 -6.57 -28.56 17.95
N ARG A 51 -6.13 -27.51 18.66
CA ARG A 51 -4.73 -27.03 18.64
C ARG A 51 -3.75 -27.95 19.40
N LYS A 52 -4.24 -28.79 20.30
CA LYS A 52 -3.41 -29.59 21.23
C LYS A 52 -3.40 -31.09 20.88
N VAL A 53 -4.37 -31.57 20.12
CA VAL A 53 -4.49 -32.97 19.67
C VAL A 53 -3.67 -33.19 18.39
N PRO A 54 -3.09 -34.38 18.16
CA PRO A 54 -2.44 -34.70 16.89
C PRO A 54 -3.36 -34.45 15.68
N PRO A 55 -2.87 -33.84 14.59
CA PRO A 55 -3.72 -33.40 13.47
C PRO A 55 -4.70 -34.44 12.92
N PRO A 56 -4.32 -35.73 12.75
CA PRO A 56 -5.25 -36.75 12.23
C PRO A 56 -6.46 -36.99 13.16
N LEU A 57 -6.24 -36.94 14.47
CA LEU A 57 -7.28 -37.20 15.47
C LEU A 57 -8.16 -35.96 15.67
N ALA A 58 -7.57 -34.76 15.66
CA ALA A 58 -8.33 -33.49 15.69
C ALA A 58 -9.30 -33.38 14.50
N VAL A 59 -8.82 -33.76 13.31
CA VAL A 59 -9.62 -33.82 12.09
C VAL A 59 -10.77 -34.82 12.24
N THR A 60 -10.48 -36.09 12.54
CA THR A 60 -11.50 -37.15 12.62
C THR A 60 -12.64 -36.80 13.60
N GLN A 61 -12.29 -36.23 14.75
CA GLN A 61 -13.25 -35.93 15.80
C GLN A 61 -14.10 -34.71 15.46
N PHE A 62 -13.52 -33.68 14.82
CA PHE A 62 -14.28 -32.53 14.36
C PHE A 62 -15.24 -32.85 13.22
N PHE A 63 -14.90 -33.81 12.35
CA PHE A 63 -15.81 -34.26 11.30
C PHE A 63 -16.99 -35.06 11.83
N LYS A 64 -16.82 -35.78 12.94
CA LYS A 64 -17.97 -36.35 13.66
C LYS A 64 -18.92 -35.24 14.17
N VAL A 65 -18.39 -34.08 14.56
CA VAL A 65 -19.20 -32.86 14.82
C VAL A 65 -19.91 -32.41 13.56
N LEU A 66 -19.19 -32.18 12.46
CA LEU A 66 -19.82 -31.68 11.23
C LEU A 66 -20.81 -32.68 10.60
N GLU A 67 -20.59 -33.98 10.81
CA GLU A 67 -21.47 -35.04 10.33
C GLU A 67 -22.76 -35.16 11.14
N GLU A 68 -22.67 -35.08 12.47
CA GLU A 68 -23.83 -35.19 13.36
C GLU A 68 -24.63 -33.87 13.48
N PHE A 69 -24.03 -32.71 13.18
CA PHE A 69 -24.62 -31.40 13.46
C PHE A 69 -25.20 -30.64 12.25
N GLU A 70 -25.45 -31.30 11.11
CA GLU A 70 -26.06 -30.70 9.90
C GLU A 70 -25.53 -29.27 9.66
N ALA A 71 -24.22 -29.11 9.49
CA ALA A 71 -23.55 -27.82 9.66
C ALA A 71 -24.10 -26.70 8.76
N GLY A 72 -24.81 -25.74 9.36
CA GLY A 72 -25.01 -24.41 8.79
C GLY A 72 -23.72 -23.58 8.83
N THR A 73 -23.86 -22.26 8.77
CA THR A 73 -22.85 -21.17 8.64
C THR A 73 -21.54 -21.28 9.45
N GLN A 74 -21.40 -22.23 10.38
CA GLN A 74 -20.19 -22.46 11.18
C GLN A 74 -19.15 -23.40 10.51
N ALA A 75 -19.53 -24.26 9.56
CA ALA A 75 -18.55 -25.00 8.74
C ALA A 75 -17.64 -24.04 7.95
N TYR A 76 -18.22 -22.92 7.50
CA TYR A 76 -17.54 -21.83 6.80
C TYR A 76 -16.41 -21.19 7.63
N GLN A 77 -16.61 -21.00 8.94
CA GLN A 77 -15.60 -20.38 9.81
C GLN A 77 -14.39 -21.29 10.09
N PHE A 78 -14.53 -22.60 9.93
CA PHE A 78 -13.45 -23.55 10.19
C PHE A 78 -12.60 -23.86 8.95
N ILE A 79 -13.19 -23.86 7.75
CA ILE A 79 -12.42 -23.86 6.50
C ILE A 79 -11.44 -22.67 6.50
N LEU A 80 -11.86 -21.51 7.03
CA LEU A 80 -11.03 -20.33 7.22
C LEU A 80 -9.99 -20.43 8.35
N SER A 81 -9.98 -21.50 9.15
CA SER A 81 -9.09 -21.62 10.30
C SER A 81 -7.76 -22.31 9.94
N ASP A 82 -6.64 -21.80 10.46
CA ASP A 82 -5.28 -22.33 10.24
C ASP A 82 -5.07 -23.80 10.67
N ILE A 83 -6.05 -24.39 11.35
CA ILE A 83 -6.00 -25.75 11.92
C ILE A 83 -5.94 -26.82 10.82
N CYS A 84 -6.40 -26.51 9.60
CA CYS A 84 -6.51 -27.47 8.51
C CYS A 84 -5.28 -27.59 7.60
N LYS A 85 -4.20 -26.81 7.82
CA LYS A 85 -2.99 -26.80 6.96
C LYS A 85 -2.13 -28.06 7.18
N SER A 86 -2.57 -29.25 6.75
CA SER A 86 -1.76 -30.48 6.78
C SER A 86 -1.00 -30.70 5.46
N SER A 87 0.24 -31.20 5.56
CA SER A 87 1.19 -31.31 4.43
C SER A 87 1.04 -32.58 3.58
N ASN A 88 0.04 -33.43 3.81
CA ASN A 88 0.03 -34.82 3.35
C ASN A 88 -1.16 -35.23 2.45
N GLY A 89 -1.80 -34.30 1.74
CA GLY A 89 -2.87 -34.57 0.75
C GLY A 89 -4.20 -35.11 1.31
N ARG A 90 -4.21 -35.62 2.55
CA ARG A 90 -5.43 -35.98 3.30
C ARG A 90 -6.35 -34.78 3.54
N HIS A 91 -5.78 -33.56 3.53
CA HIS A 91 -6.53 -32.31 3.61
C HIS A 91 -7.42 -32.09 2.38
N ASP A 92 -6.92 -32.37 1.18
CA ASP A 92 -7.64 -32.08 -0.06
C ASP A 92 -8.84 -33.02 -0.21
N ALA A 93 -8.66 -34.34 -0.05
CA ALA A 93 -9.76 -35.32 -0.13
C ALA A 93 -10.88 -35.05 0.89
N LEU A 94 -10.50 -34.43 2.01
CA LEU A 94 -11.41 -34.04 3.06
C LEU A 94 -12.17 -32.77 2.71
N MET A 95 -11.49 -31.72 2.23
CA MET A 95 -12.11 -30.49 1.72
C MET A 95 -13.15 -30.78 0.65
N GLN A 96 -12.85 -31.71 -0.27
CA GLN A 96 -13.78 -32.17 -1.29
C GLN A 96 -15.06 -32.78 -0.71
N ARG A 97 -14.96 -33.65 0.30
CA ARG A 97 -16.13 -34.29 0.94
C ARG A 97 -17.00 -33.28 1.69
N VAL A 98 -16.39 -32.30 2.35
CA VAL A 98 -17.11 -31.21 3.04
C VAL A 98 -17.87 -30.37 2.04
N PHE A 99 -17.20 -29.96 0.97
CA PHE A 99 -17.79 -29.19 -0.10
C PHE A 99 -18.98 -29.93 -0.73
N ALA A 100 -18.81 -31.22 -1.06
CA ALA A 100 -19.87 -32.06 -1.61
C ALA A 100 -21.08 -32.18 -0.68
N LYS A 101 -20.86 -32.32 0.63
CA LYS A 101 -21.95 -32.41 1.61
C LYS A 101 -22.68 -31.07 1.79
N TYR A 102 -21.96 -29.96 1.69
CA TYR A 102 -22.55 -28.62 1.76
C TYR A 102 -23.48 -28.36 0.57
N LEU A 103 -23.05 -28.71 -0.66
CA LEU A 103 -23.88 -28.52 -1.86
C LEU A 103 -25.17 -29.36 -1.87
N ARG A 104 -25.26 -30.42 -1.07
CA ARG A 104 -26.49 -31.22 -0.91
C ARG A 104 -27.54 -30.55 -0.03
N LYS A 105 -27.24 -29.41 0.59
CA LYS A 105 -28.22 -28.67 1.38
C LYS A 105 -29.04 -27.78 0.45
N GLU A 106 -30.31 -28.13 0.27
CA GLU A 106 -31.26 -27.45 -0.62
C GLU A 106 -31.47 -25.95 -0.30
N ASP A 107 -31.14 -25.52 0.92
CA ASP A 107 -31.41 -24.15 1.40
C ASP A 107 -30.34 -23.10 1.04
N GLU A 108 -29.20 -23.48 0.45
CA GLU A 108 -28.09 -22.56 0.24
C GLU A 108 -28.05 -22.07 -1.22
N GLY A 109 -28.33 -20.78 -1.43
CA GLY A 109 -28.36 -20.18 -2.76
C GLY A 109 -27.00 -20.19 -3.49
N PRO A 110 -27.01 -20.05 -4.83
CA PRO A 110 -25.83 -20.19 -5.71
C PRO A 110 -24.66 -19.27 -5.35
N VAL A 111 -24.96 -18.06 -4.88
CA VAL A 111 -23.97 -17.05 -4.46
C VAL A 111 -23.12 -17.55 -3.29
N LYS A 112 -23.72 -18.26 -2.34
CA LYS A 112 -23.02 -18.72 -1.14
C LYS A 112 -22.18 -19.97 -1.42
N ALA A 113 -22.68 -20.85 -2.28
CA ALA A 113 -21.92 -21.98 -2.82
C ALA A 113 -20.65 -21.50 -3.56
N ALA A 114 -20.77 -20.48 -4.41
CA ALA A 114 -19.65 -19.87 -5.11
C ALA A 114 -18.64 -19.21 -4.14
N ALA A 115 -19.12 -18.45 -3.14
CA ALA A 115 -18.26 -17.83 -2.14
C ALA A 115 -17.47 -18.87 -1.32
N MET A 116 -18.11 -19.97 -0.95
CA MET A 116 -17.43 -21.05 -0.22
C MET A 116 -16.40 -21.77 -1.09
N PHE A 117 -16.69 -21.97 -2.37
CA PHE A 117 -15.75 -22.54 -3.32
C PHE A 117 -14.52 -21.65 -3.53
N GLN A 118 -14.67 -20.31 -3.52
CA GLN A 118 -13.52 -19.38 -3.55
C GLN A 118 -12.58 -19.54 -2.36
N VAL A 119 -13.11 -19.87 -1.18
CA VAL A 119 -12.28 -20.19 -0.01
C VAL A 119 -11.53 -21.50 -0.24
N LEU A 120 -12.24 -22.55 -0.68
CA LEU A 120 -11.63 -23.84 -1.01
C LEU A 120 -10.51 -23.68 -2.05
N LEU A 121 -10.72 -22.87 -3.09
CA LEU A 121 -9.74 -22.57 -4.13
C LEU A 121 -8.43 -22.00 -3.59
N LYS A 122 -8.49 -21.12 -2.58
CA LYS A 122 -7.28 -20.51 -2.00
C LYS A 122 -6.44 -21.53 -1.23
N ASP A 123 -7.09 -22.49 -0.58
CA ASP A 123 -6.44 -23.42 0.34
C ASP A 123 -6.10 -24.78 -0.28
N ALA A 124 -6.77 -25.16 -1.37
CA ALA A 124 -6.54 -26.43 -2.05
C ALA A 124 -5.10 -26.55 -2.56
N ARG A 125 -4.49 -27.72 -2.32
CA ARG A 125 -3.13 -28.07 -2.77
C ARG A 125 -3.11 -29.11 -3.89
N SER A 126 -4.27 -29.66 -4.24
CA SER A 126 -4.43 -30.67 -5.28
C SER A 126 -5.36 -30.18 -6.39
N MET A 127 -4.92 -30.36 -7.64
CA MET A 127 -5.72 -30.08 -8.82
C MET A 127 -6.98 -30.95 -8.89
N ASP A 128 -6.88 -32.23 -8.49
CA ASP A 128 -7.99 -33.16 -8.55
C ASP A 128 -9.15 -32.71 -7.67
N VAL A 129 -8.82 -32.08 -6.53
CA VAL A 129 -9.82 -31.59 -5.57
C VAL A 129 -10.46 -30.31 -6.05
N ILE A 130 -9.69 -29.39 -6.63
CA ILE A 130 -10.26 -28.21 -7.29
C ILE A 130 -11.20 -28.65 -8.41
N GLN A 131 -10.76 -29.60 -9.25
CA GLN A 131 -11.54 -30.08 -10.39
C GLN A 131 -12.84 -30.74 -9.94
N ALA A 132 -12.77 -31.73 -9.05
CA ALA A 132 -13.95 -32.45 -8.62
C ALA A 132 -14.90 -31.59 -7.79
N SER A 133 -14.40 -30.63 -7.00
CA SER A 133 -15.25 -29.66 -6.31
C SER A 133 -15.88 -28.66 -7.27
N PHE A 134 -15.18 -28.22 -8.31
CA PHE A 134 -15.79 -27.35 -9.32
C PHE A 134 -16.87 -28.07 -10.13
N ASP A 135 -16.64 -29.33 -10.52
CA ASP A 135 -17.63 -30.13 -11.23
C ASP A 135 -18.93 -30.28 -10.43
N LEU A 136 -18.83 -30.57 -9.13
CA LEU A 136 -19.98 -30.61 -8.22
C LEU A 136 -20.69 -29.26 -8.11
N LEU A 137 -19.94 -28.16 -8.10
CA LEU A 137 -20.54 -26.83 -8.08
C LEU A 137 -21.28 -26.54 -9.38
N VAL A 138 -20.69 -26.84 -10.54
CA VAL A 138 -21.32 -26.62 -11.84
C VAL A 138 -22.59 -27.47 -11.99
N GLU A 139 -22.58 -28.71 -11.51
CA GLU A 139 -23.77 -29.56 -11.43
C GLU A 139 -24.85 -28.93 -10.55
N HIS A 140 -24.48 -28.41 -9.36
CA HIS A 140 -25.40 -27.75 -8.45
C HIS A 140 -25.96 -26.43 -9.00
N LEU A 141 -25.23 -25.74 -9.87
CA LEU A 141 -25.65 -24.49 -10.50
C LEU A 141 -26.37 -24.71 -11.85
N ASP A 142 -26.78 -25.94 -12.16
CA ASP A 142 -27.42 -26.31 -13.44
C ASP A 142 -26.61 -25.86 -14.68
N GLY A 143 -25.28 -25.91 -14.60
CA GLY A 143 -24.38 -25.48 -15.68
C GLY A 143 -24.12 -23.98 -15.75
N HIS A 144 -24.74 -23.17 -14.88
CA HIS A 144 -24.42 -21.74 -14.79
C HIS A 144 -23.17 -21.52 -13.94
N SER A 145 -22.05 -21.18 -14.57
CA SER A 145 -20.84 -20.77 -13.83
C SER A 145 -20.57 -19.29 -14.05
N GLU A 146 -20.25 -18.55 -12.99
CA GLU A 146 -19.76 -17.18 -13.12
C GLU A 146 -18.36 -17.22 -13.77
N LEU A 147 -18.17 -16.48 -14.87
CA LEU A 147 -16.88 -16.36 -15.57
C LEU A 147 -15.73 -15.98 -14.62
N GLY A 148 -16.02 -15.17 -13.60
CA GLY A 148 -15.07 -14.78 -12.57
C GLY A 148 -14.58 -15.97 -11.72
N LEU A 149 -15.46 -16.93 -11.43
CA LEU A 149 -15.12 -18.12 -10.66
C LEU A 149 -14.26 -19.07 -11.48
N LEU A 150 -14.63 -19.32 -12.73
CA LEU A 150 -13.84 -20.14 -13.65
C LEU A 150 -12.44 -19.54 -13.87
N ARG A 151 -12.32 -18.21 -13.95
CA ARG A 151 -11.02 -17.51 -14.00
C ARG A 151 -10.17 -17.79 -12.76
N ALA A 152 -10.77 -17.73 -11.57
CA ALA A 152 -10.06 -18.03 -10.31
C ALA A 152 -9.59 -19.49 -10.24
N VAL A 153 -10.41 -20.43 -10.74
CA VAL A 153 -10.02 -21.85 -10.86
C VAL A 153 -8.80 -22.01 -11.75
N VAL A 154 -8.85 -21.49 -12.98
CA VAL A 154 -7.78 -21.64 -13.96
C VAL A 154 -6.48 -21.01 -13.47
N GLN A 155 -6.55 -19.85 -12.81
CA GLN A 155 -5.38 -19.22 -12.17
C GLN A 155 -4.76 -20.10 -11.09
N ARG A 156 -5.57 -20.71 -10.21
CA ARG A 156 -5.06 -21.59 -9.16
C ARG A 156 -4.47 -22.88 -9.71
N MET A 157 -5.10 -23.50 -10.71
CA MET A 157 -4.59 -24.70 -11.37
C MET A 157 -3.23 -24.43 -12.03
N GLY A 158 -3.07 -23.29 -12.72
CA GLY A 158 -1.78 -22.87 -13.27
C GLY A 158 -0.70 -22.63 -12.21
N ALA A 159 -1.07 -22.06 -11.05
CA ALA A 159 -0.14 -21.88 -9.93
C ALA A 159 0.31 -23.22 -9.32
N LEU A 160 -0.61 -24.16 -9.12
CA LEU A 160 -0.27 -25.49 -8.60
C LEU A 160 0.63 -26.29 -9.56
N GLU A 161 0.48 -26.13 -10.87
CA GLU A 161 1.37 -26.75 -11.85
C GLU A 161 2.80 -26.21 -11.71
N LEU A 162 2.93 -24.89 -11.51
CA LEU A 162 4.22 -24.23 -11.30
C LEU A 162 4.88 -24.68 -9.98
N GLU A 163 4.10 -24.72 -8.90
CA GLU A 163 4.54 -25.22 -7.60
C GLU A 163 5.02 -26.69 -7.69
N SER A 164 4.29 -27.53 -8.42
CA SER A 164 4.66 -28.94 -8.68
C SER A 164 5.97 -29.06 -9.46
N ALA A 165 6.13 -28.28 -10.53
CA ALA A 165 7.35 -28.26 -11.34
C ALA A 165 8.58 -27.76 -10.56
N GLN A 166 8.40 -26.77 -9.68
CA GLN A 166 9.48 -26.27 -8.81
C GLN A 166 9.88 -27.31 -7.75
N THR A 167 8.90 -27.99 -7.15
CA THR A 167 9.14 -28.96 -6.08
C THR A 167 9.88 -30.21 -6.57
N GLN A 168 9.65 -30.63 -7.82
CA GLN A 168 10.39 -31.75 -8.44
C GLN A 168 11.91 -31.52 -8.50
N ASN A 169 12.37 -30.27 -8.48
CA ASN A 169 13.79 -29.95 -8.56
C ASN A 169 14.50 -29.88 -7.19
N GLU A 170 13.77 -29.71 -6.07
CA GLU A 170 14.40 -29.28 -4.81
C GLU A 170 14.34 -30.30 -3.64
N THR A 171 13.30 -31.13 -3.46
CA THR A 171 13.26 -32.05 -2.28
C THR A 171 12.34 -33.29 -2.44
N LYS A 172 12.56 -34.32 -1.58
CA LYS A 172 11.83 -35.60 -1.51
C LYS A 172 10.33 -35.52 -1.10
N HIS A 173 9.75 -34.34 -0.92
CA HIS A 173 8.32 -34.21 -0.67
C HIS A 173 7.58 -33.88 -1.97
N THR A 174 7.11 -34.94 -2.64
CA THR A 174 6.32 -34.84 -3.87
C THR A 174 4.94 -34.24 -3.57
N ALA A 175 4.65 -33.08 -4.17
CA ALA A 175 3.26 -32.65 -4.37
C ALA A 175 2.47 -33.78 -5.07
N PRO A 176 1.19 -34.01 -4.72
CA PRO A 176 0.40 -35.04 -5.37
C PRO A 176 0.28 -34.73 -6.87
N GLN A 177 0.70 -35.67 -7.72
CA GLN A 177 0.47 -35.56 -9.16
C GLN A 177 -1.04 -35.60 -9.44
N ALA A 178 -1.51 -34.75 -10.36
CA ALA A 178 -2.89 -34.78 -10.81
C ALA A 178 -3.21 -36.16 -11.41
N THR A 179 -4.30 -36.78 -10.97
CA THR A 179 -4.75 -38.09 -11.44
C THR A 179 -5.99 -37.99 -12.32
N LEU A 180 -6.72 -36.87 -12.26
CA LEU A 180 -7.88 -36.64 -13.11
C LEU A 180 -7.47 -36.17 -14.51
N PRO A 181 -8.23 -36.57 -15.56
CA PRO A 181 -8.02 -36.04 -16.88
C PRO A 181 -8.34 -34.55 -16.90
N MET A 182 -7.60 -33.80 -17.72
CA MET A 182 -7.76 -32.36 -17.88
C MET A 182 -9.22 -32.00 -18.24
N PRO A 183 -9.86 -31.04 -17.55
CA PRO A 183 -11.30 -30.80 -17.63
C PRO A 183 -11.69 -29.96 -18.85
N THR A 184 -11.60 -30.55 -20.04
CA THR A 184 -11.95 -29.83 -21.28
C THR A 184 -13.43 -29.57 -21.45
N HIS A 185 -14.31 -30.26 -20.71
CA HIS A 185 -15.72 -29.94 -20.69
C HIS A 185 -16.03 -28.54 -20.13
N TRP A 186 -15.13 -27.96 -19.31
CA TRP A 186 -15.29 -26.59 -18.79
C TRP A 186 -15.29 -25.53 -19.89
N LEU A 187 -14.74 -25.84 -21.06
CA LEU A 187 -14.78 -24.94 -22.23
C LEU A 187 -16.21 -24.67 -22.71
N ARG A 188 -17.15 -25.60 -22.44
CA ARG A 188 -18.57 -25.40 -22.76
C ARG A 188 -19.25 -24.37 -21.87
N LEU A 189 -18.63 -24.02 -20.74
CA LEU A 189 -19.12 -22.98 -19.82
C LEU A 189 -18.72 -21.57 -20.27
N VAL A 190 -17.84 -21.46 -21.28
CA VAL A 190 -17.36 -20.18 -21.81
C VAL A 190 -18.19 -19.82 -23.03
N GLU A 191 -19.04 -18.81 -22.91
CA GLU A 191 -19.67 -18.21 -24.08
C GLU A 191 -18.61 -17.47 -24.91
N LEU A 192 -18.47 -17.84 -26.17
CA LEU A 192 -17.50 -17.23 -27.07
C LEU A 192 -17.95 -15.79 -27.40
N PRO A 193 -17.05 -14.79 -27.30
CA PRO A 193 -17.36 -13.46 -27.81
C PRO A 193 -17.64 -13.56 -29.31
N LYS A 194 -18.72 -12.91 -29.78
CA LYS A 194 -19.14 -12.93 -31.20
C LYS A 194 -18.08 -12.36 -32.15
N THR A 195 -17.10 -11.61 -31.63
CA THR A 195 -15.98 -11.03 -32.34
C THR A 195 -14.69 -11.23 -31.55
N ALA A 196 -14.03 -12.38 -31.70
CA ALA A 196 -12.72 -12.64 -31.10
C ALA A 196 -11.57 -12.24 -32.07
N PRO A 197 -10.42 -11.76 -31.58
CA PRO A 197 -9.22 -11.61 -32.40
C PRO A 197 -8.78 -12.95 -33.04
N PRO A 198 -8.13 -12.98 -34.22
CA PRO A 198 -7.81 -14.23 -34.92
C PRO A 198 -7.01 -15.26 -34.12
N HIS A 199 -6.07 -14.83 -33.26
CA HIS A 199 -5.31 -15.72 -32.38
C HIS A 199 -6.18 -16.29 -31.25
N MET A 200 -7.17 -15.52 -30.79
CA MET A 200 -8.16 -15.98 -29.80
C MET A 200 -9.14 -16.95 -30.43
N ASP A 201 -9.59 -16.68 -31.65
CA ASP A 201 -10.46 -17.57 -32.41
C ASP A 201 -9.74 -18.90 -32.70
N PHE A 202 -8.45 -18.84 -33.04
CA PHE A 202 -7.60 -20.02 -33.16
C PHE A 202 -7.46 -20.77 -31.82
N LEU A 203 -7.16 -20.07 -30.71
CA LEU A 203 -7.06 -20.72 -29.39
C LEU A 203 -8.39 -21.34 -28.95
N LEU A 204 -9.51 -20.68 -29.21
CA LEU A 204 -10.84 -21.19 -28.96
C LEU A 204 -11.12 -22.43 -29.82
N HIS A 205 -10.77 -22.39 -31.12
CA HIS A 205 -10.88 -23.53 -32.01
C HIS A 205 -10.02 -24.72 -31.52
N VAL A 206 -8.76 -24.47 -31.17
CA VAL A 206 -7.85 -25.46 -30.58
C VAL A 206 -8.47 -26.07 -29.33
N LEU A 207 -8.92 -25.24 -28.39
CA LEU A 207 -9.52 -25.71 -27.14
C LEU A 207 -10.80 -26.53 -27.38
N HIS A 208 -11.64 -26.15 -28.35
CA HIS A 208 -12.88 -26.87 -28.67
C HIS A 208 -12.68 -28.14 -29.50
N THR A 209 -11.56 -28.30 -30.21
CA THR A 209 -11.21 -29.57 -30.86
C THR A 209 -10.80 -30.60 -29.79
N GLY A 210 -11.46 -31.76 -29.77
CA GLY A 210 -11.41 -32.74 -28.67
C GLY A 210 -10.01 -33.17 -28.18
N THR A 211 -9.98 -33.84 -27.03
CA THR A 211 -8.76 -34.16 -26.26
C THR A 211 -7.99 -35.41 -26.70
N GLU A 212 -8.41 -36.10 -27.76
CA GLU A 212 -7.66 -37.26 -28.22
C GLU A 212 -6.24 -36.83 -28.63
N PRO A 213 -5.20 -37.64 -28.34
CA PRO A 213 -3.80 -37.32 -28.68
C PRO A 213 -3.58 -37.05 -30.18
N THR A 214 -4.48 -37.55 -31.02
CA THR A 214 -4.52 -37.41 -32.49
C THR A 214 -5.13 -36.09 -32.95
N VAL A 215 -5.78 -35.33 -32.06
CA VAL A 215 -6.46 -34.05 -32.34
C VAL A 215 -5.57 -32.89 -31.86
N LEU A 216 -5.77 -31.70 -32.45
CA LEU A 216 -4.89 -30.54 -32.31
C LEU A 216 -4.57 -30.17 -30.85
N LEU A 217 -5.56 -30.14 -29.95
CA LEU A 217 -5.33 -29.86 -28.53
C LEU A 217 -4.48 -30.94 -27.85
N GLY A 218 -4.78 -32.22 -28.11
CA GLY A 218 -4.01 -33.34 -27.59
C GLY A 218 -2.55 -33.32 -28.06
N ALA A 219 -2.32 -33.01 -29.34
CA ALA A 219 -0.98 -32.84 -29.89
C ALA A 219 -0.23 -31.65 -29.27
N MET A 220 -0.91 -30.53 -29.02
CA MET A 220 -0.31 -29.36 -28.38
C MET A 220 0.04 -29.61 -26.92
N ILE A 221 -0.81 -30.32 -26.16
CA ILE A 221 -0.51 -30.70 -24.77
C ILE A 221 0.63 -31.72 -24.72
N ALA A 222 0.65 -32.70 -25.63
CA ALA A 222 1.74 -33.66 -25.72
C ALA A 222 3.08 -32.97 -26.01
N LYS A 223 3.06 -31.90 -26.82
CA LYS A 223 4.26 -31.16 -27.22
C LYS A 223 4.73 -30.13 -26.19
N TYR A 224 3.81 -29.38 -25.58
CA TYR A 224 4.11 -28.20 -24.74
C TYR A 224 3.79 -28.42 -23.25
N GLY A 225 3.25 -29.58 -22.88
CA GLY A 225 2.88 -29.95 -21.52
C GLY A 225 1.50 -29.42 -21.08
N PRO A 226 0.98 -29.89 -19.93
CA PRO A 226 -0.32 -29.48 -19.38
C PRO A 226 -0.43 -27.98 -19.09
N ARG A 227 0.70 -27.33 -18.80
CA ARG A 227 0.77 -25.87 -18.57
C ARG A 227 0.27 -25.05 -19.75
N PHE A 228 0.52 -25.51 -20.99
CA PHE A 228 0.04 -24.83 -22.19
C PHE A 228 -1.49 -24.67 -22.17
N PHE A 229 -2.23 -25.67 -21.68
CA PHE A 229 -3.68 -25.60 -21.57
C PHE A 229 -4.14 -24.52 -20.59
N TRP A 230 -3.56 -24.48 -19.39
CA TRP A 230 -3.93 -23.51 -18.36
C TRP A 230 -3.60 -22.07 -18.77
N ASP A 231 -2.44 -21.86 -19.40
CA ASP A 231 -2.04 -20.55 -19.90
C ASP A 231 -2.95 -20.10 -21.06
N SER A 232 -3.29 -21.01 -21.99
CA SER A 232 -4.20 -20.72 -23.11
C SER A 232 -5.61 -20.41 -22.63
N LEU A 233 -6.16 -21.24 -21.73
CA LEU A 233 -7.48 -21.05 -21.16
C LEU A 233 -7.54 -19.78 -20.29
N GLY A 234 -6.50 -19.52 -19.50
CA GLY A 234 -6.38 -18.29 -18.72
C GLY A 234 -6.34 -17.04 -19.61
N HIS A 235 -5.67 -17.12 -20.76
CA HIS A 235 -5.64 -16.05 -21.75
C HIS A 235 -7.02 -15.80 -22.37
N VAL A 236 -7.75 -16.86 -22.74
CA VAL A 236 -9.14 -16.79 -23.20
C VAL A 236 -10.05 -16.13 -22.17
N LEU A 237 -9.98 -16.59 -20.92
CA LEU A 237 -10.84 -16.09 -19.85
C LEU A 237 -10.49 -14.66 -19.40
N SER A 238 -9.27 -14.18 -19.69
CA SER A 238 -8.82 -12.83 -19.31
C SER A 238 -9.06 -11.78 -20.39
N CYS A 239 -9.47 -12.20 -21.60
CA CYS A 239 -9.82 -11.27 -22.67
C CYS A 239 -11.10 -10.51 -22.29
N PRO A 240 -11.08 -9.16 -22.17
CA PRO A 240 -12.28 -8.40 -21.86
C PRO A 240 -13.27 -8.49 -23.01
N THR A 241 -14.55 -8.78 -22.72
CA THR A 241 -15.59 -8.94 -23.74
C THR A 241 -15.94 -7.69 -24.54
N ASP A 242 -15.30 -6.52 -24.34
CA ASP A 242 -15.51 -5.38 -25.28
C ASP A 242 -14.56 -4.17 -25.20
N LYS A 243 -13.59 -4.08 -24.28
CA LYS A 243 -12.73 -2.89 -24.17
C LYS A 243 -11.28 -3.22 -23.77
N LEU A 244 -10.34 -2.77 -24.61
CA LEU A 244 -8.87 -2.69 -24.44
C LEU A 244 -8.05 -3.90 -24.94
N LEU A 245 -7.38 -3.68 -26.07
CA LEU A 245 -6.52 -4.64 -26.77
C LEU A 245 -5.03 -4.22 -26.78
N LYS A 246 -4.53 -3.52 -25.74
CA LYS A 246 -3.17 -2.92 -25.83
C LYS A 246 -2.14 -3.24 -24.74
N GLN A 247 -2.43 -4.01 -23.68
CA GLN A 247 -1.43 -4.20 -22.61
C GLN A 247 -1.36 -5.59 -21.94
N ALA A 248 -1.85 -6.66 -22.55
CA ALA A 248 -1.59 -8.01 -22.04
C ALA A 248 -0.31 -8.58 -22.67
N THR A 249 0.78 -8.67 -21.92
CA THR A 249 1.93 -9.52 -22.28
C THR A 249 1.50 -10.98 -22.22
N PRO A 250 1.64 -11.77 -23.31
CA PRO A 250 1.28 -13.18 -23.31
C PRO A 250 2.16 -13.97 -22.34
N ALA A 251 1.60 -15.05 -21.76
CA ALA A 251 2.38 -15.97 -20.93
C ALA A 251 3.57 -16.54 -21.75
N PRO A 252 4.74 -16.81 -21.14
CA PRO A 252 5.93 -17.26 -21.86
C PRO A 252 5.70 -18.51 -22.75
N ALA A 253 4.83 -19.44 -22.33
CA ALA A 253 4.48 -20.63 -23.09
C ALA A 253 3.65 -20.35 -24.35
N LEU A 254 3.03 -19.16 -24.45
CA LEU A 254 2.24 -18.71 -25.60
C LEU A 254 3.08 -17.92 -26.61
N GLU A 255 4.37 -17.67 -26.34
CA GLU A 255 5.25 -17.01 -27.31
C GLU A 255 5.40 -17.81 -28.61
N VAL A 256 5.24 -19.12 -28.56
CA VAL A 256 5.21 -19.99 -29.75
C VAL A 256 4.08 -19.64 -30.72
N LEU A 257 2.99 -19.02 -30.24
CA LEU A 257 1.92 -18.53 -31.11
C LEU A 257 2.37 -17.34 -31.99
N LYS A 258 3.46 -16.66 -31.62
CA LYS A 258 4.10 -15.63 -32.48
C LYS A 258 4.87 -16.26 -33.65
N GLU A 259 5.26 -17.52 -33.54
CA GLU A 259 5.96 -18.28 -34.59
C GLU A 259 5.00 -18.93 -35.58
N ILE A 260 3.71 -19.00 -35.25
CA ILE A 260 2.67 -19.45 -36.17
C ILE A 260 2.42 -18.32 -37.17
N ASP A 261 2.79 -18.54 -38.44
CA ASP A 261 2.55 -17.60 -39.51
C ASP A 261 1.03 -17.38 -39.67
N LEU A 262 0.54 -16.25 -39.15
CA LEU A 262 -0.87 -15.88 -39.17
C LEU A 262 -1.41 -15.83 -40.60
N ALA A 263 -0.58 -15.62 -41.62
CA ALA A 263 -1.00 -15.66 -43.02
C ALA A 263 -1.42 -17.07 -43.47
N VAL A 264 -0.79 -18.12 -42.93
CA VAL A 264 -1.15 -19.52 -43.21
C VAL A 264 -2.46 -19.91 -42.52
N VAL A 265 -2.69 -19.40 -41.32
CA VAL A 265 -3.93 -19.64 -40.54
C VAL A 265 -5.11 -18.86 -41.10
N SER A 266 -4.90 -17.59 -41.46
CA SER A 266 -5.91 -16.76 -42.14
C SER A 266 -6.31 -17.35 -43.49
N GLY A 267 -5.38 -17.94 -44.26
CA GLY A 267 -5.70 -18.60 -45.53
C GLY A 267 -6.58 -19.86 -45.43
N VAL A 268 -6.65 -20.48 -44.24
CA VAL A 268 -7.56 -21.60 -43.94
C VAL A 268 -8.95 -21.09 -43.52
N LEU A 269 -9.01 -19.94 -42.83
CA LEU A 269 -10.25 -19.31 -42.36
C LEU A 269 -10.96 -18.46 -43.43
N GLU A 270 -10.23 -17.81 -44.33
CA GLU A 270 -10.74 -16.86 -45.33
C GLU A 270 -11.42 -17.51 -46.55
N ARG A 271 -11.35 -18.84 -46.72
CA ARG A 271 -12.10 -19.55 -47.79
C ARG A 271 -13.63 -19.58 -47.55
N SER A 272 -14.13 -18.84 -46.57
CA SER A 272 -15.52 -18.88 -46.10
C SER A 272 -16.35 -17.59 -46.30
N ALA A 273 -15.82 -16.48 -46.85
CA ALA A 273 -16.66 -15.25 -46.96
C ALA A 273 -16.28 -14.29 -48.11
N THR A 274 -17.31 -13.80 -48.84
CA THR A 274 -17.23 -12.82 -49.95
C THR A 274 -17.80 -11.43 -49.57
N PRO A 275 -17.23 -10.29 -50.04
CA PRO A 275 -17.81 -8.95 -49.81
C PRO A 275 -18.11 -8.11 -51.07
N ALA A 276 -18.96 -7.07 -50.95
CA ALA A 276 -19.27 -6.07 -52.00
C ALA A 276 -19.44 -4.60 -51.48
N ALA A 277 -18.51 -3.74 -51.92
CA ALA A 277 -18.55 -2.38 -52.52
C ALA A 277 -19.56 -1.23 -52.18
N LEU A 278 -18.98 -0.05 -51.81
CA LEU A 278 -19.08 1.34 -52.39
C LEU A 278 -20.44 2.12 -52.40
N ALA A 279 -20.60 3.47 -52.37
CA ALA A 279 -19.80 4.64 -52.77
C ALA A 279 -20.30 5.99 -52.14
N SER A 280 -19.65 7.10 -52.55
CA SER A 280 -19.61 8.53 -52.14
C SER A 280 -20.60 9.54 -52.81
N SER A 281 -20.71 10.78 -52.29
CA SER A 281 -20.70 12.09 -53.05
C SER A 281 -20.90 13.32 -52.10
N THR A 282 -20.09 14.40 -52.05
CA THR A 282 -19.81 15.63 -52.87
C THR A 282 -20.75 16.85 -52.74
N SER A 283 -20.14 18.05 -52.71
CA SER A 283 -20.55 19.36 -52.15
C SER A 283 -20.80 20.50 -53.16
N ALA A 284 -21.35 21.66 -52.72
CA ALA A 284 -21.36 22.95 -53.44
C ALA A 284 -21.24 24.19 -52.48
N PRO A 285 -20.78 25.39 -52.94
CA PRO A 285 -20.44 26.54 -52.07
C PRO A 285 -21.42 27.75 -52.17
N GLY A 286 -21.50 28.59 -51.12
CA GLY A 286 -22.38 29.78 -51.07
C GLY A 286 -21.79 30.98 -50.31
N GLY A 287 -22.04 32.20 -50.81
CA GLY A 287 -21.43 33.48 -50.42
C GLY A 287 -21.88 34.09 -49.08
N ALA A 288 -21.05 34.99 -48.54
CA ALA A 288 -21.19 35.56 -47.19
C ALA A 288 -22.23 36.69 -47.12
N ALA A 289 -23.25 36.50 -46.27
CA ALA A 289 -24.28 37.49 -45.96
C ALA A 289 -23.84 38.42 -44.80
N THR A 290 -24.06 39.72 -44.94
CA THR A 290 -23.88 40.71 -43.86
C THR A 290 -25.03 40.64 -42.85
N SER A 291 -24.72 40.41 -41.58
CA SER A 291 -25.71 40.33 -40.49
C SER A 291 -26.31 41.71 -40.16
N ARG A 292 -27.65 41.81 -40.14
CA ARG A 292 -28.44 42.98 -39.66
C ARG A 292 -29.39 42.51 -38.54
N GLY A 293 -29.77 43.40 -37.62
CA GLY A 293 -30.76 43.14 -36.56
C GLY A 293 -30.21 43.12 -35.13
N ILE A 294 -31.01 42.62 -34.17
CA ILE A 294 -30.61 42.46 -32.76
C ILE A 294 -29.36 41.56 -32.70
N GLY A 295 -28.34 42.03 -32.00
CA GLY A 295 -27.00 41.42 -31.90
C GLY A 295 -25.97 41.97 -32.89
N ALA A 296 -26.37 42.73 -33.92
CA ALA A 296 -25.43 43.39 -34.82
C ALA A 296 -24.95 44.73 -34.26
N ARG A 297 -23.77 45.20 -34.71
CA ARG A 297 -23.14 46.44 -34.25
C ARG A 297 -23.43 47.59 -35.19
N ILE A 298 -23.67 48.77 -34.60
CA ILE A 298 -23.88 50.01 -35.34
C ILE A 298 -22.63 50.89 -35.20
N LYS A 299 -22.18 51.50 -36.30
CA LYS A 299 -21.15 52.53 -36.28
C LYS A 299 -21.68 53.85 -36.82
N SER A 300 -21.15 54.93 -36.29
CA SER A 300 -21.28 56.28 -36.83
C SER A 300 -20.73 56.35 -38.25
N LEU A 301 -21.39 57.11 -39.11
CA LEU A 301 -20.84 57.47 -40.41
C LEU A 301 -19.95 58.72 -40.35
N ALA A 302 -20.17 59.60 -39.37
CA ALA A 302 -19.44 60.87 -39.27
C ALA A 302 -17.99 60.69 -38.78
N ASP A 303 -17.76 59.80 -37.81
CA ASP A 303 -16.45 59.57 -37.19
C ASP A 303 -15.98 58.11 -37.26
N GLY A 304 -16.80 57.21 -37.86
CA GLY A 304 -16.50 55.78 -37.95
C GLY A 304 -16.57 55.01 -36.62
N SER A 305 -16.88 55.66 -35.50
CA SER A 305 -16.88 55.05 -34.16
C SER A 305 -18.05 54.06 -33.99
N VAL A 306 -17.82 52.93 -33.32
CA VAL A 306 -18.88 51.95 -33.03
C VAL A 306 -19.72 52.46 -31.86
N TRP A 307 -21.02 52.64 -32.08
CA TRP A 307 -21.95 53.16 -31.06
C TRP A 307 -22.38 52.11 -30.04
N GLY A 308 -22.40 50.83 -30.42
CA GLY A 308 -22.80 49.73 -29.56
C GLY A 308 -23.43 48.56 -30.33
N THR A 309 -23.84 47.53 -29.58
CA THR A 309 -24.52 46.33 -30.09
C THR A 309 -26.02 46.49 -29.92
N VAL A 310 -26.82 46.17 -30.93
CA VAL A 310 -28.28 46.27 -30.86
C VAL A 310 -28.82 45.23 -29.88
N VAL A 311 -29.47 45.67 -28.79
CA VAL A 311 -30.07 44.79 -27.76
C VAL A 311 -31.58 44.69 -27.87
N ALA A 312 -32.24 45.66 -28.51
CA ALA A 312 -33.69 45.61 -28.75
C ALA A 312 -34.08 46.33 -30.04
N ASP A 313 -35.14 45.84 -30.68
CA ASP A 313 -35.84 46.52 -31.77
C ASP A 313 -37.07 47.23 -31.20
N GLU A 314 -37.08 48.55 -31.23
CA GLU A 314 -38.21 49.38 -30.76
C GLU A 314 -39.08 49.85 -31.94
N GLY A 315 -39.09 49.09 -33.04
CA GLY A 315 -39.88 49.34 -34.24
C GLY A 315 -39.24 50.39 -35.14
N SER A 316 -39.18 51.66 -34.69
CA SER A 316 -38.61 52.79 -35.45
C SER A 316 -37.13 53.06 -35.14
N SER A 317 -36.60 52.42 -34.11
CA SER A 317 -35.22 52.59 -33.65
C SER A 317 -34.64 51.30 -33.08
N TRP A 318 -33.31 51.23 -33.10
CA TRP A 318 -32.52 50.20 -32.44
C TRP A 318 -32.02 50.73 -31.10
N LYS A 319 -32.24 49.97 -30.03
CA LYS A 319 -31.63 50.26 -28.72
C LYS A 319 -30.30 49.53 -28.61
N LEU A 320 -29.25 50.24 -28.20
CA LEU A 320 -27.90 49.72 -28.05
C LEU A 320 -27.60 49.34 -26.60
N ASP A 321 -26.66 48.42 -26.39
CA ASP A 321 -26.10 48.04 -25.08
C ASP A 321 -25.53 49.23 -24.30
N SER A 322 -25.02 50.25 -24.99
CA SER A 322 -24.57 51.51 -24.41
C SER A 322 -25.69 52.42 -23.88
N GLY A 323 -26.96 52.03 -24.05
CA GLY A 323 -28.12 52.86 -23.73
C GLY A 323 -28.49 53.89 -24.81
N ARG A 324 -27.69 54.00 -25.88
CA ARG A 324 -27.98 54.87 -27.04
C ARG A 324 -29.09 54.30 -27.91
N ILE A 325 -29.79 55.18 -28.63
CA ILE A 325 -30.87 54.81 -29.57
C ILE A 325 -30.50 55.27 -30.98
N ALA A 326 -30.49 54.35 -31.94
CA ALA A 326 -30.22 54.62 -33.35
C ALA A 326 -31.52 54.51 -34.17
N LYS A 327 -32.01 55.63 -34.72
CA LYS A 327 -33.25 55.64 -35.52
C LYS A 327 -33.03 54.96 -36.86
N LYS A 328 -33.90 54.02 -37.26
CA LYS A 328 -33.80 53.26 -38.53
C LYS A 328 -33.78 54.17 -39.75
N GLN A 329 -34.58 55.24 -39.72
CA GLN A 329 -34.64 56.22 -40.81
C GLN A 329 -33.34 57.02 -41.03
N THR A 330 -32.38 56.97 -40.10
CA THR A 330 -31.07 57.64 -40.27
C THR A 330 -29.94 56.64 -40.58
N GLU A 331 -30.28 55.40 -40.91
CA GLU A 331 -29.36 54.39 -41.45
C GLU A 331 -28.89 54.83 -42.84
N GLY A 332 -27.59 54.87 -43.08
CA GLY A 332 -26.98 55.41 -44.30
C GLY A 332 -26.58 56.89 -44.21
N ASP A 333 -27.17 57.64 -43.27
CA ASP A 333 -26.88 59.07 -43.08
C ASP A 333 -26.05 59.35 -41.83
N LYS A 334 -26.52 58.89 -40.66
CA LYS A 334 -25.82 59.10 -39.37
C LYS A 334 -25.05 57.88 -38.92
N TRP A 335 -25.52 56.71 -39.31
CA TRP A 335 -24.94 55.45 -38.90
C TRP A 335 -25.11 54.40 -39.99
N SER A 336 -24.26 53.38 -39.96
CA SER A 336 -24.39 52.19 -40.79
C SER A 336 -24.15 50.96 -39.92
N TRP A 337 -24.60 49.78 -40.36
CA TRP A 337 -24.13 48.55 -39.75
C TRP A 337 -22.61 48.53 -39.84
N ALA A 338 -21.95 48.35 -38.69
CA ALA A 338 -20.54 48.08 -38.69
C ALA A 338 -20.37 46.76 -39.44
N ALA A 339 -19.88 46.82 -40.69
CA ALA A 339 -19.38 45.67 -41.42
C ALA A 339 -18.62 44.85 -40.41
N SER A 340 -19.05 43.61 -40.15
CA SER A 340 -18.61 42.79 -39.02
C SER A 340 -17.10 42.84 -39.03
N GLY A 341 -16.59 43.77 -38.24
CA GLY A 341 -15.19 44.12 -38.25
C GLY A 341 -14.60 42.92 -37.58
N GLY A 342 -14.09 42.00 -38.40
CA GLY A 342 -13.20 40.94 -37.98
C GLY A 342 -11.93 41.59 -37.45
N LYS A 343 -12.03 42.40 -36.39
CA LYS A 343 -11.21 42.14 -35.23
C LYS A 343 -11.49 40.68 -34.93
N SER A 344 -10.52 39.86 -35.28
CA SER A 344 -10.39 38.50 -34.82
C SER A 344 -10.60 38.48 -33.30
N ALA A 345 -11.85 38.39 -32.86
CA ALA A 345 -12.18 37.55 -31.73
C ALA A 345 -11.55 36.22 -32.11
N GLY A 346 -10.45 35.87 -31.42
CA GLY A 346 -9.51 34.80 -31.72
C GLY A 346 -10.19 33.67 -32.49
N ARG A 347 -10.24 33.81 -33.81
CA ARG A 347 -10.66 32.72 -34.67
C ARG A 347 -9.39 31.91 -34.64
N CYS A 348 -9.34 30.93 -33.75
CA CYS A 348 -8.36 29.86 -33.73
C CYS A 348 -8.06 29.57 -35.20
N GLN A 349 -6.91 30.05 -35.71
CA GLN A 349 -6.61 30.07 -37.15
C GLN A 349 -6.45 28.65 -37.72
N TYR A 350 -6.51 27.66 -36.83
CA TYR A 350 -5.99 26.33 -37.03
C TYR A 350 -7.06 25.33 -37.50
N PHE A 351 -8.36 25.69 -37.46
CA PHE A 351 -9.44 24.76 -37.80
C PHE A 351 -10.37 25.25 -38.91
N ALA A 352 -10.23 24.72 -40.12
CA ALA A 352 -11.27 24.82 -41.15
C ALA A 352 -12.56 24.05 -40.74
N THR A 353 -12.44 23.05 -39.86
CA THR A 353 -13.48 22.05 -39.54
C THR A 353 -13.97 22.07 -38.09
N VAL A 354 -13.43 22.89 -37.17
CA VAL A 354 -13.98 22.97 -35.78
C VAL A 354 -15.40 23.53 -35.78
N ALA A 355 -15.79 24.36 -36.75
CA ALA A 355 -17.19 24.73 -36.90
C ALA A 355 -18.09 23.52 -37.22
N GLU A 356 -17.59 22.57 -38.01
CA GLU A 356 -18.30 21.33 -38.36
C GLU A 356 -18.30 20.35 -37.21
N VAL A 357 -17.18 20.19 -36.50
CA VAL A 357 -17.12 19.34 -35.30
C VAL A 357 -17.92 19.97 -34.15
N LYS A 358 -17.96 21.32 -34.03
CA LYS A 358 -18.88 22.04 -33.12
C LYS A 358 -20.35 21.79 -33.48
N LYS A 359 -20.68 21.57 -34.75
CA LYS A 359 -22.02 21.08 -35.12
C LYS A 359 -22.26 19.66 -34.60
N LYS A 360 -21.26 18.77 -34.66
CA LYS A 360 -21.35 17.40 -34.12
C LYS A 360 -21.59 17.35 -32.60
N VAL A 361 -21.00 18.26 -31.82
CA VAL A 361 -21.28 18.34 -30.35
C VAL A 361 -22.61 19.01 -30.00
N ASN A 362 -23.33 19.56 -30.98
CA ASN A 362 -24.69 20.10 -30.79
C ASN A 362 -25.80 19.12 -31.22
N VAL A 363 -25.46 17.85 -31.46
CA VAL A 363 -26.43 16.81 -31.83
C VAL A 363 -27.22 16.35 -30.60
N LYS A 364 -28.49 15.94 -30.75
CA LYS A 364 -29.33 15.45 -29.64
C LYS A 364 -28.88 14.08 -29.12
N ASP A 365 -28.28 13.26 -29.97
CA ASP A 365 -27.73 11.96 -29.61
C ASP A 365 -26.49 12.08 -28.71
N PRO A 366 -26.51 11.54 -27.47
CA PRO A 366 -25.37 11.59 -26.55
C PRO A 366 -24.11 10.90 -27.09
N ALA A 367 -24.24 9.80 -27.83
CA ALA A 367 -23.08 9.06 -28.34
C ALA A 367 -22.33 9.88 -29.41
N ALA A 368 -23.06 10.45 -30.37
CA ALA A 368 -22.51 11.36 -31.36
C ALA A 368 -21.87 12.62 -30.74
N ARG A 369 -22.48 13.17 -29.67
CA ARG A 369 -21.87 14.30 -28.93
C ARG A 369 -20.54 13.90 -28.28
N ASN A 370 -20.51 12.77 -27.58
CA ASN A 370 -19.31 12.26 -26.93
C ASN A 370 -18.18 12.02 -27.92
N LEU A 371 -18.48 11.41 -29.07
CA LEU A 371 -17.52 11.26 -30.16
C LEU A 371 -17.03 12.61 -30.67
N GLY A 372 -17.92 13.59 -30.83
CA GLY A 372 -17.56 14.95 -31.23
C GLY A 372 -16.64 15.65 -30.23
N TYR A 373 -16.83 15.43 -28.91
CA TYR A 373 -15.90 15.94 -27.89
C TYR A 373 -14.51 15.31 -28.03
N THR A 374 -14.43 13.98 -28.19
CA THR A 374 -13.16 13.27 -28.42
C THR A 374 -12.46 13.76 -29.70
N GLU A 375 -13.20 13.93 -30.80
CA GLU A 375 -12.67 14.46 -32.06
C GLU A 375 -12.07 15.87 -31.89
N LEU A 376 -12.74 16.78 -31.17
CA LEU A 376 -12.23 18.12 -30.89
C LEU A 376 -10.91 18.09 -30.11
N LEU A 377 -10.84 17.26 -29.07
CA LEU A 377 -9.64 17.12 -28.24
C LEU A 377 -8.46 16.52 -29.03
N VAL A 378 -8.73 15.50 -29.85
CA VAL A 378 -7.72 14.90 -30.74
C VAL A 378 -7.20 15.90 -31.77
N LEU A 379 -8.08 16.74 -32.34
CA LEU A 379 -7.67 17.78 -33.27
C LEU A 379 -6.79 18.84 -32.59
N ALA A 380 -7.22 19.36 -31.43
CA ALA A 380 -6.42 20.32 -30.66
C ALA A 380 -5.03 19.76 -30.28
N ASN A 381 -4.95 18.49 -29.92
CA ASN A 381 -3.68 17.84 -29.62
C ASN A 381 -2.78 17.65 -30.86
N LYS A 382 -3.33 17.57 -32.07
CA LYS A 382 -2.55 17.45 -33.31
C LYS A 382 -2.05 18.80 -33.83
N GLU A 383 -2.51 19.91 -33.28
CA GLU A 383 -2.11 21.24 -33.72
C GLU A 383 -0.65 21.55 -33.44
N LYS A 384 -0.04 22.37 -34.31
CA LYS A 384 1.35 22.81 -34.12
C LYS A 384 1.49 23.70 -32.87
N GLU A 385 0.49 24.56 -32.63
CA GLU A 385 0.41 25.44 -31.47
C GLU A 385 -0.62 24.90 -30.46
N GLN A 386 -0.33 23.72 -29.88
CA GLN A 386 -1.23 22.99 -28.98
C GLN A 386 -1.80 23.88 -27.85
N LEU A 387 -0.96 24.68 -27.19
CA LEU A 387 -1.39 25.56 -26.09
C LEU A 387 -2.51 26.50 -26.52
N LYS A 388 -2.31 27.23 -27.63
CA LYS A 388 -3.31 28.16 -28.17
C LYS A 388 -4.57 27.45 -28.62
N ALA A 389 -4.44 26.24 -29.19
CA ALA A 389 -5.60 25.43 -29.57
C ALA A 389 -6.44 25.01 -28.35
N PHE A 390 -5.80 24.64 -27.23
CA PHE A 390 -6.49 24.31 -25.99
C PHE A 390 -7.05 25.56 -25.28
N ASP A 391 -6.34 26.68 -25.26
CA ASP A 391 -6.84 27.94 -24.71
C ASP A 391 -8.11 28.42 -25.41
N ASP A 392 -8.23 28.20 -26.72
CA ASP A 392 -9.44 28.51 -27.48
C ASP A 392 -10.56 27.46 -27.26
N LEU A 393 -10.21 26.20 -27.04
CA LEU A 393 -11.16 25.08 -26.93
C LEU A 393 -11.76 24.94 -25.53
N LEU A 394 -10.96 25.10 -24.47
CA LEU A 394 -11.38 24.86 -23.09
C LEU A 394 -12.53 25.76 -22.63
N PRO A 395 -12.59 27.08 -22.92
CA PRO A 395 -13.75 27.91 -22.59
C PRO A 395 -15.05 27.43 -23.24
N TYR A 396 -14.98 26.96 -24.49
CA TYR A 396 -16.12 26.39 -25.20
C TYR A 396 -16.59 25.09 -24.53
N LEU A 397 -15.66 24.19 -24.23
CA LEU A 397 -15.95 22.94 -23.55
C LEU A 397 -16.53 23.17 -22.15
N LEU A 398 -16.01 24.14 -21.39
CA LEU A 398 -16.51 24.51 -20.07
C LEU A 398 -17.97 25.01 -20.14
N THR A 399 -18.29 25.83 -21.14
CA THR A 399 -19.66 26.28 -21.38
C THR A 399 -20.58 25.10 -21.66
N ARG A 400 -20.16 24.17 -22.53
CA ARG A 400 -20.93 22.95 -22.84
C ARG A 400 -21.05 22.00 -21.66
N PHE A 401 -19.99 21.84 -20.87
CA PHE A 401 -19.92 20.96 -19.72
C PHE A 401 -21.01 21.27 -18.70
N SER A 402 -21.25 22.57 -18.44
CA SER A 402 -22.32 23.02 -17.54
C SER A 402 -23.72 22.58 -17.97
N ALA A 403 -23.97 22.50 -19.28
CA ALA A 403 -25.25 22.10 -19.87
C ALA A 403 -25.38 20.58 -20.11
N GLU A 404 -24.28 19.83 -20.04
CA GLU A 404 -24.26 18.40 -20.36
C GLU A 404 -24.77 17.53 -19.18
N GLN A 405 -25.30 16.36 -19.50
CA GLN A 405 -25.68 15.35 -18.50
C GLN A 405 -24.45 14.70 -17.86
N GLU A 406 -24.65 14.02 -16.71
CA GLU A 406 -23.56 13.40 -15.93
C GLU A 406 -22.67 12.47 -16.77
N VAL A 407 -23.28 11.63 -17.62
CA VAL A 407 -22.55 10.70 -18.51
C VAL A 407 -21.66 11.44 -19.51
N GLY A 408 -22.17 12.50 -20.13
CA GLY A 408 -21.39 13.30 -21.08
C GLY A 408 -20.27 14.10 -20.41
N ARG A 409 -20.53 14.62 -19.19
CA ARG A 409 -19.48 15.24 -18.36
C ARG A 409 -18.38 14.24 -17.98
N SER A 410 -18.76 13.01 -17.61
CA SER A 410 -17.80 11.96 -17.24
C SER A 410 -16.95 11.57 -18.44
N HIS A 411 -17.57 11.38 -19.61
CA HIS A 411 -16.87 11.14 -20.86
C HIS A 411 -15.88 12.27 -21.20
N LEU A 412 -16.32 13.53 -21.16
CA LEU A 412 -15.46 14.66 -21.47
C LEU A 412 -14.26 14.75 -20.53
N LEU A 413 -14.46 14.59 -19.22
CA LEU A 413 -13.36 14.59 -18.25
C LEU A 413 -12.43 13.39 -18.42
N GLY A 414 -12.97 12.21 -18.69
CA GLY A 414 -12.18 11.01 -18.96
C GLY A 414 -11.28 11.17 -20.19
N GLU A 415 -11.81 11.75 -21.27
CA GLU A 415 -11.03 12.04 -22.48
C GLU A 415 -9.98 13.12 -22.25
N LEU A 416 -10.35 14.19 -21.54
CA LEU A 416 -9.48 15.33 -21.28
C LEU A 416 -8.32 14.97 -20.34
N LEU A 417 -8.60 14.23 -19.26
CA LEU A 417 -7.65 13.95 -18.17
C LEU A 417 -7.08 12.53 -18.23
N SER A 418 -7.92 11.50 -18.30
CA SER A 418 -7.48 10.09 -18.21
C SER A 418 -6.88 9.57 -19.51
N MET A 419 -7.44 9.94 -20.67
CA MET A 419 -6.89 9.58 -21.99
C MET A 419 -5.75 10.50 -22.43
N LYS A 420 -5.38 11.47 -21.57
CA LYS A 420 -4.27 12.41 -21.79
C LYS A 420 -4.37 13.17 -23.12
N LEU A 421 -5.58 13.46 -23.58
CA LEU A 421 -5.76 14.26 -24.79
C LEU A 421 -5.37 15.72 -24.58
N LEU A 422 -5.50 16.25 -23.36
CA LEU A 422 -4.79 17.47 -22.96
C LEU A 422 -3.37 17.07 -22.50
N PRO A 423 -2.30 17.43 -23.24
CA PRO A 423 -0.93 17.08 -22.85
C PRO A 423 -0.54 17.60 -21.47
N GLU A 424 0.09 16.77 -20.65
CA GLU A 424 0.50 17.10 -19.26
C GLU A 424 1.34 18.38 -19.18
N LYS A 425 2.18 18.64 -20.19
CA LYS A 425 3.01 19.86 -20.30
C LYS A 425 2.22 21.17 -20.39
N LEU A 426 0.93 21.11 -20.75
CA LEU A 426 0.05 22.27 -20.88
C LEU A 426 -0.87 22.46 -19.65
N TRP A 427 -0.83 21.54 -18.69
CA TRP A 427 -1.77 21.57 -17.56
C TRP A 427 -1.56 22.80 -16.67
N GLU A 428 -0.32 23.24 -16.51
CA GLU A 428 0.02 24.45 -15.76
C GLU A 428 -0.48 25.70 -16.47
N ASP A 429 -0.30 25.80 -17.79
CA ASP A 429 -0.83 26.91 -18.58
C ASP A 429 -2.38 26.94 -18.60
N CYS A 430 -3.01 25.75 -18.55
CA CYS A 430 -4.46 25.61 -18.56
C CYS A 430 -5.08 25.52 -17.15
N LEU A 431 -4.35 25.83 -16.08
CA LEU A 431 -4.76 25.56 -14.70
C LEU A 431 -6.08 26.23 -14.31
N GLU A 432 -6.31 27.47 -14.75
CA GLU A 432 -7.54 28.21 -14.46
C GLU A 432 -8.78 27.53 -15.07
N HIS A 433 -8.65 26.96 -16.26
CA HIS A 433 -9.72 26.19 -16.88
C HIS A 433 -9.98 24.88 -16.12
N LEU A 434 -8.92 24.18 -15.71
CA LEU A 434 -9.03 22.95 -14.91
C LEU A 434 -9.71 23.21 -13.55
N ARG A 435 -9.36 24.31 -12.87
CA ARG A 435 -10.04 24.78 -11.66
C ARG A 435 -11.53 25.04 -11.91
N ALA A 436 -11.87 25.63 -13.06
CA ALA A 436 -13.25 25.86 -13.43
C ALA A 436 -14.04 24.55 -13.64
N PHE A 437 -13.46 23.57 -14.34
CA PHE A 437 -14.04 22.23 -14.47
C PHE A 437 -14.26 21.57 -13.10
N TRP A 438 -13.25 21.61 -12.23
CA TRP A 438 -13.32 21.07 -10.87
C TRP A 438 -14.42 21.75 -10.01
N LYS A 439 -14.54 23.07 -10.09
CA LYS A 439 -15.60 23.84 -9.41
C LYS A 439 -16.99 23.46 -9.92
N LEU A 440 -17.16 23.23 -11.23
CA LEU A 440 -18.44 22.77 -11.79
C LEU A 440 -18.79 21.35 -11.33
N CYS A 441 -17.80 20.49 -11.14
CA CYS A 441 -17.99 19.14 -10.57
C CYS A 441 -18.26 19.14 -9.07
N SER A 442 -18.07 20.27 -8.37
CA SER A 442 -18.10 20.30 -6.90
C SER A 442 -19.39 19.75 -6.27
N LYS A 443 -20.53 19.99 -6.91
CA LYS A 443 -21.86 19.53 -6.45
C LYS A 443 -22.12 18.05 -6.70
N THR A 444 -21.36 17.42 -7.59
CA THR A 444 -21.51 16.00 -7.97
C THR A 444 -20.33 15.15 -7.53
N ARG A 445 -19.44 15.68 -6.67
CA ARG A 445 -18.17 15.02 -6.25
C ARG A 445 -18.37 13.64 -5.62
N GLU A 446 -19.52 13.42 -4.98
CA GLU A 446 -19.84 12.14 -4.33
C GLU A 446 -20.27 11.06 -5.32
N SER A 447 -20.55 11.39 -6.58
CA SER A 447 -20.77 10.34 -7.58
C SER A 447 -19.43 9.70 -7.93
N ALA A 448 -19.35 8.38 -7.68
CA ALA A 448 -18.13 7.57 -7.80
C ALA A 448 -17.44 7.69 -9.18
N ASN A 449 -18.16 8.18 -10.19
CA ASN A 449 -17.72 8.29 -11.57
C ASN A 449 -16.64 9.37 -11.80
N TYR A 450 -16.61 10.45 -11.01
CA TYR A 450 -15.64 11.54 -11.21
C TYR A 450 -14.42 11.44 -10.31
N ALA A 451 -14.58 10.85 -9.12
CA ALA A 451 -13.55 10.83 -8.09
C ALA A 451 -12.26 10.16 -8.57
N SER A 452 -12.35 9.06 -9.32
CA SER A 452 -11.18 8.36 -9.87
C SER A 452 -10.42 9.19 -10.92
N THR A 453 -11.16 9.81 -11.86
CA THR A 453 -10.59 10.66 -12.92
C THR A 453 -9.87 11.87 -12.33
N TRP A 454 -10.49 12.54 -11.36
CA TRP A 454 -9.86 13.68 -10.68
C TRP A 454 -8.70 13.26 -9.78
N LYS A 455 -8.81 12.12 -9.09
CA LYS A 455 -7.69 11.57 -8.30
C LYS A 455 -6.47 11.27 -9.18
N GLU A 456 -6.70 10.69 -10.36
CA GLU A 456 -5.63 10.44 -11.34
C GLU A 456 -5.05 11.75 -11.89
N ALA A 457 -5.89 12.72 -12.22
CA ALA A 457 -5.43 14.04 -12.65
C ALA A 457 -4.61 14.75 -11.58
N GLY A 458 -5.07 14.78 -10.32
CA GLY A 458 -4.29 15.36 -9.24
C GLY A 458 -2.97 14.62 -9.01
N ARG A 459 -2.95 13.29 -9.15
CA ARG A 459 -1.71 12.49 -9.12
C ARG A 459 -0.71 12.92 -10.19
N LEU A 460 -1.18 13.10 -11.43
CA LEU A 460 -0.35 13.52 -12.56
C LEU A 460 0.13 14.96 -12.42
N LEU A 461 -0.71 15.89 -11.94
CA LEU A 461 -0.33 17.28 -11.64
C LEU A 461 0.79 17.34 -10.61
N VAL A 462 0.62 16.63 -9.49
CA VAL A 462 1.61 16.58 -8.42
C VAL A 462 2.90 15.92 -8.92
N GLY A 463 2.80 14.79 -9.63
CA GLY A 463 3.96 14.10 -10.20
C GLY A 463 4.74 14.98 -11.18
N SER A 464 4.05 15.66 -12.10
CA SER A 464 4.67 16.61 -13.03
C SER A 464 5.38 17.76 -12.31
N ALA A 465 4.71 18.37 -11.33
CA ALA A 465 5.31 19.44 -10.54
C ALA A 465 6.54 18.98 -9.74
N LEU A 466 6.51 17.76 -9.19
CA LEU A 466 7.66 17.17 -8.49
C LEU A 466 8.84 16.91 -9.45
N LYS A 467 8.62 16.59 -10.73
CA LYS A 467 9.70 16.37 -11.70
C LYS A 467 10.46 17.64 -12.06
N VAL A 468 9.79 18.80 -12.03
CA VAL A 468 10.37 20.11 -12.37
C VAL A 468 10.71 20.93 -11.12
N TRP A 469 10.75 20.29 -9.94
CA TRP A 469 10.99 20.98 -8.67
C TRP A 469 12.33 21.72 -8.66
N GLY A 470 12.34 22.94 -8.12
CA GLY A 470 13.52 23.81 -8.05
C GLY A 470 13.83 24.62 -9.32
N GLY A 471 13.07 24.42 -10.41
CA GLY A 471 13.18 25.19 -11.65
C GLY A 471 14.56 25.16 -12.31
N PRO A 472 14.73 25.84 -13.47
CA PRO A 472 16.02 25.93 -14.15
C PRO A 472 17.02 26.85 -13.43
N THR A 473 16.55 27.76 -12.57
CA THR A 473 17.39 28.76 -11.89
C THR A 473 17.99 28.26 -10.56
N GLY A 474 17.55 27.10 -10.03
CA GLY A 474 18.09 26.53 -8.79
C GLY A 474 17.75 27.33 -7.51
N GLU A 475 16.89 28.34 -7.63
CA GLU A 475 16.29 29.03 -6.49
C GLU A 475 15.25 28.11 -5.85
N THR A 476 15.13 28.19 -4.52
CA THR A 476 14.20 27.36 -3.73
C THR A 476 12.76 27.77 -4.05
N CYS A 477 12.21 27.23 -5.13
CA CYS A 477 10.81 27.36 -5.45
C CYS A 477 10.01 26.37 -4.60
N GLY A 478 9.00 26.89 -3.90
CA GLY A 478 7.98 26.06 -3.27
C GLY A 478 7.13 25.30 -4.29
N PRO A 479 6.08 24.60 -3.84
CA PRO A 479 5.17 23.89 -4.75
C PRO A 479 4.56 24.86 -5.76
N SER A 480 4.50 24.47 -7.03
CA SER A 480 3.78 25.25 -8.05
C SER A 480 2.28 25.28 -7.75
N GLU A 481 1.57 26.26 -8.32
CA GLU A 481 0.11 26.31 -8.21
C GLU A 481 -0.57 25.04 -8.74
N ALA A 482 0.02 24.43 -9.78
CA ALA A 482 -0.43 23.16 -10.33
C ALA A 482 -0.29 22.01 -9.30
N CYS A 483 0.81 21.99 -8.54
CA CYS A 483 1.02 21.03 -7.46
C CYS A 483 -0.04 21.17 -6.35
N LEU A 484 -0.28 22.41 -5.90
CA LEU A 484 -1.28 22.70 -4.86
C LEU A 484 -2.70 22.35 -5.33
N PHE A 485 -3.03 22.65 -6.58
CA PHE A 485 -4.31 22.25 -7.15
C PHE A 485 -4.43 20.73 -7.28
N GLY A 486 -3.35 20.04 -7.68
CA GLY A 486 -3.32 18.59 -7.73
C GLY A 486 -3.60 17.94 -6.37
N LEU A 487 -3.05 18.50 -5.28
CA LEU A 487 -3.34 18.10 -3.90
C LEU A 487 -4.79 18.37 -3.49
N GLU A 488 -5.35 19.51 -3.86
CA GLU A 488 -6.75 19.85 -3.58
C GLU A 488 -7.71 18.82 -4.20
N VAL A 489 -7.40 18.43 -5.44
CA VAL A 489 -8.26 17.59 -6.28
C VAL A 489 -8.09 16.09 -5.95
N ALA A 490 -6.87 15.65 -5.66
CA ALA A 490 -6.57 14.26 -5.32
C ALA A 490 -6.33 14.11 -3.82
N GLN A 491 -7.42 14.15 -3.05
CA GLN A 491 -7.37 13.89 -1.62
C GLN A 491 -6.78 12.50 -1.33
N GLY A 492 -5.92 12.42 -0.31
CA GLY A 492 -5.29 11.17 0.12
C GLY A 492 -4.24 10.63 -0.85
N LEU A 493 -3.55 11.49 -1.59
CA LEU A 493 -2.36 11.08 -2.36
C LEU A 493 -1.24 10.63 -1.43
N ASN A 494 -0.58 9.53 -1.81
CA ASN A 494 0.68 9.11 -1.21
C ASN A 494 1.84 9.93 -1.80
N LEU A 495 1.99 11.17 -1.32
CA LEU A 495 3.05 12.09 -1.75
C LEU A 495 4.47 11.47 -1.68
N PRO A 496 4.84 10.74 -0.60
CA PRO A 496 6.13 10.07 -0.53
C PRO A 496 6.40 9.13 -1.70
N GLU A 497 5.42 8.30 -2.06
CA GLU A 497 5.54 7.34 -3.16
C GLU A 497 5.67 8.05 -4.52
N LEU A 498 4.95 9.16 -4.72
CA LEU A 498 5.09 9.98 -5.93
C LEU A 498 6.48 10.60 -6.05
N LEU A 499 7.02 11.13 -4.94
CA LEU A 499 8.38 11.67 -4.94
C LEU A 499 9.41 10.57 -5.22
N VAL A 500 9.25 9.38 -4.65
CA VAL A 500 10.10 8.21 -4.95
C VAL A 500 9.99 7.79 -6.42
N GLY A 501 8.83 7.95 -7.05
CA GLY A 501 8.67 7.71 -8.48
C GLY A 501 9.37 8.74 -9.38
N CYS A 502 9.57 9.97 -8.88
CA CYS A 502 10.04 11.10 -9.69
C CYS A 502 11.44 11.60 -9.33
N TYR A 503 12.04 11.18 -8.21
CA TYR A 503 13.29 11.80 -7.70
C TYR A 503 14.46 11.73 -8.68
N LYS A 504 14.49 10.73 -9.58
CA LYS A 504 15.53 10.60 -10.61
C LYS A 504 15.52 11.75 -11.62
N GLU A 505 14.40 12.44 -11.75
CA GLU A 505 14.25 13.59 -12.65
C GLU A 505 14.72 14.90 -11.98
N LEU A 506 14.96 14.88 -10.66
CA LEU A 506 15.46 16.04 -9.91
C LEU A 506 16.97 16.21 -10.13
N LYS A 507 17.32 17.26 -10.87
CA LYS A 507 18.70 17.51 -11.33
C LYS A 507 19.70 17.87 -10.23
N THR A 508 19.24 18.30 -9.05
CA THR A 508 20.13 18.80 -8.00
C THR A 508 19.76 18.23 -6.64
N SER A 509 20.76 17.99 -5.80
CA SER A 509 20.58 17.57 -4.40
C SER A 509 19.78 18.59 -3.60
N LYS A 510 19.93 19.89 -3.90
CA LYS A 510 19.17 20.98 -3.28
C LYS A 510 17.68 20.91 -3.63
N ALA A 511 17.33 20.64 -4.88
CA ALA A 511 15.94 20.45 -5.29
C ALA A 511 15.32 19.22 -4.62
N LEU A 512 16.06 18.11 -4.55
CA LEU A 512 15.63 16.91 -3.83
C LEU A 512 15.42 17.17 -2.33
N ALA A 513 16.36 17.85 -1.67
CA ALA A 513 16.24 18.21 -0.27
C ALA A 513 14.99 19.07 -0.02
N SER A 514 14.75 20.08 -0.86
CA SER A 514 13.59 20.96 -0.76
C SER A 514 12.26 20.22 -1.03
N ALA A 515 12.22 19.32 -2.01
CA ALA A 515 11.06 18.50 -2.31
C ALA A 515 10.75 17.51 -1.17
N LEU A 516 11.78 16.84 -0.64
CA LEU A 516 11.66 15.95 0.51
C LEU A 516 11.13 16.67 1.74
N GLN A 517 11.68 17.87 2.02
CA GLN A 517 11.20 18.71 3.12
C GLN A 517 9.73 19.06 2.91
N TRP A 518 9.34 19.54 1.74
CA TRP A 518 7.95 19.89 1.47
C TRP A 518 6.99 18.69 1.56
N VAL A 519 7.38 17.53 1.02
CA VAL A 519 6.58 16.29 1.11
C VAL A 519 6.40 15.87 2.56
N LEU A 520 7.48 15.89 3.36
CA LEU A 520 7.41 15.56 4.79
C LEU A 520 6.46 16.50 5.53
N GLN A 521 6.56 17.81 5.28
CA GLN A 521 5.72 18.82 5.93
C GLN A 521 4.25 18.70 5.54
N THR A 522 3.97 18.35 4.27
CA THR A 522 2.62 18.26 3.73
C THR A 522 1.94 16.96 4.14
N SER A 523 2.67 15.84 4.16
CA SER A 523 2.15 14.54 4.58
C SER A 523 2.04 14.39 6.10
N VAL A 524 2.84 15.15 6.86
CA VAL A 524 2.87 15.09 8.33
C VAL A 524 2.72 16.50 8.91
N PRO A 525 1.52 17.11 8.76
CA PRO A 525 1.29 18.45 9.24
C PRO A 525 1.33 18.50 10.77
N LEU A 526 2.16 19.41 11.28
CA LEU A 526 2.31 19.71 12.70
C LEU A 526 0.95 20.08 13.36
N SER A 527 0.05 20.77 12.67
CA SER A 527 -1.20 21.27 13.30
C SER A 527 -2.40 20.33 13.17
N SER A 528 -2.25 19.06 12.77
CA SER A 528 -3.42 18.23 12.49
C SER A 528 -4.23 17.86 13.75
N GLU A 529 -5.48 18.31 13.77
CA GLU A 529 -6.43 17.94 14.81
C GLU A 529 -6.84 16.46 14.74
N THR A 530 -6.68 15.82 13.57
CA THR A 530 -7.40 14.59 13.22
C THR A 530 -6.57 13.29 13.18
N GLY A 531 -5.24 13.33 13.32
CA GLY A 531 -4.36 12.16 13.07
C GLY A 531 -3.48 11.70 14.22
N THR A 532 -2.64 10.69 13.93
CA THR A 532 -1.49 10.20 14.71
C THR A 532 -0.19 10.64 14.01
N PRO A 533 0.24 11.91 14.12
CA PRO A 533 1.30 12.48 13.29
C PRO A 533 2.64 11.73 13.41
N VAL A 534 2.86 11.09 14.56
CA VAL A 534 4.03 10.24 14.83
C VAL A 534 4.02 8.97 13.97
N GLU A 535 2.87 8.32 13.79
CA GLU A 535 2.74 7.14 12.92
C GLU A 535 2.92 7.51 11.45
N ASP A 536 2.24 8.60 11.04
CA ASP A 536 2.32 9.14 9.68
C ASP A 536 3.76 9.52 9.34
N PHE A 537 4.50 10.12 10.27
CA PHE A 537 5.92 10.42 10.12
C PHE A 537 6.75 9.20 9.74
N TRP A 538 6.60 8.09 10.47
CA TRP A 538 7.36 6.87 10.18
C TRP A 538 6.89 6.18 8.90
N ALA A 539 5.60 6.24 8.57
CA ALA A 539 5.08 5.73 7.30
C ALA A 539 5.61 6.53 6.09
N VAL A 540 5.69 7.85 6.23
CA VAL A 540 6.27 8.78 5.25
C VAL A 540 7.77 8.51 5.11
N LEU A 541 8.52 8.43 6.20
CA LEU A 541 9.96 8.12 6.16
C LEU A 541 10.24 6.78 5.48
N ARG A 542 9.45 5.74 5.78
CA ARG A 542 9.58 4.44 5.15
C ARG A 542 9.37 4.50 3.65
N SER A 543 8.39 5.26 3.21
CA SER A 543 8.09 5.43 1.79
C SER A 543 9.23 6.20 1.12
N LEU A 544 9.67 7.32 1.71
CA LEU A 544 10.79 8.12 1.23
C LEU A 544 12.12 7.34 1.23
N ALA A 545 12.27 6.32 2.06
CA ALA A 545 13.46 5.47 2.07
C ALA A 545 13.65 4.70 0.74
N GLY A 546 12.61 4.64 -0.11
CA GLY A 546 12.72 4.17 -1.49
C GLY A 546 13.51 5.12 -2.41
N VAL A 547 13.78 6.35 -1.99
CA VAL A 547 14.72 7.26 -2.64
C VAL A 547 16.11 6.66 -2.47
N GLN A 548 16.50 5.81 -3.42
CA GLN A 548 17.88 5.37 -3.53
C GLN A 548 18.70 6.61 -3.85
N PHE A 549 19.68 6.90 -3.00
CA PHE A 549 20.67 7.92 -3.29
C PHE A 549 21.48 7.45 -4.51
N GLN A 550 21.00 7.79 -5.71
CA GLN A 550 21.64 7.38 -6.96
C GLN A 550 23.08 7.90 -6.95
N ARG A 551 24.02 6.98 -7.15
CA ARG A 551 25.47 7.16 -7.10
C ARG A 551 26.05 8.08 -8.19
N GLU A 552 25.23 8.88 -8.87
CA GLU A 552 25.64 9.49 -10.14
C GLU A 552 26.57 10.70 -10.03
N ASP A 553 26.97 11.10 -8.82
CA ASP A 553 28.25 11.78 -8.59
C ASP A 553 28.83 11.28 -7.26
N GLU A 554 29.57 10.16 -7.29
CA GLU A 554 30.32 9.71 -6.10
C GLU A 554 31.22 10.82 -5.54
N GLU A 555 31.72 11.69 -6.43
CA GLU A 555 32.60 12.79 -6.05
C GLU A 555 31.88 14.02 -5.49
N ASN A 556 30.57 14.23 -5.73
CA ASN A 556 29.85 15.43 -5.25
C ASN A 556 28.78 15.14 -4.19
N THR A 557 28.68 13.90 -3.71
CA THR A 557 27.71 13.57 -2.66
C THR A 557 28.38 13.64 -1.29
N VAL A 558 27.83 14.45 -0.39
CA VAL A 558 28.24 14.42 1.03
C VAL A 558 27.80 13.08 1.62
N ARG A 559 28.76 12.29 2.10
CA ARG A 559 28.53 10.97 2.71
C ARG A 559 29.00 11.00 4.17
N LEU A 560 28.54 10.03 4.95
CA LEU A 560 29.09 9.77 6.27
C LEU A 560 30.27 8.81 6.16
N TRP A 561 31.37 9.21 6.81
CA TRP A 561 32.61 8.45 6.84
C TRP A 561 32.96 8.18 8.29
N LYS A 562 33.25 6.92 8.60
CA LYS A 562 33.72 6.50 9.91
C LYS A 562 35.22 6.32 9.87
N VAL A 563 35.92 6.92 10.82
CA VAL A 563 37.35 6.68 11.05
C VAL A 563 37.51 5.23 11.52
N VAL A 564 38.27 4.44 10.76
CA VAL A 564 38.58 3.03 11.08
C VAL A 564 40.07 2.83 11.36
N ASP A 565 40.89 3.85 11.15
CA ASP A 565 42.29 3.81 11.57
C ASP A 565 42.33 3.78 13.10
N PRO A 566 42.98 2.78 13.74
CA PRO A 566 43.14 2.76 15.19
C PRO A 566 44.02 3.91 15.70
N LEU A 567 44.76 4.57 14.80
CA LEU A 567 45.38 5.86 15.07
C LEU A 567 44.44 6.98 14.65
N TRP A 568 44.55 8.11 15.32
CA TRP A 568 43.82 9.33 14.94
C TRP A 568 44.17 9.76 13.50
N VAL A 569 43.17 10.27 12.78
CA VAL A 569 43.32 10.78 11.41
C VAL A 569 43.39 12.31 11.45
N LYS A 570 44.40 12.88 10.78
CA LYS A 570 44.59 14.34 10.68
C LYS A 570 43.51 14.98 9.81
N VAL A 571 43.06 16.16 10.23
CA VAL A 571 42.29 17.10 9.41
C VAL A 571 43.24 18.16 8.90
N TYR A 572 43.33 18.33 7.58
CA TYR A 572 44.25 19.25 6.90
C TYR A 572 43.54 20.50 6.39
N GLY A 573 44.25 21.62 6.29
CA GLY A 573 43.66 22.86 5.76
C GLY A 573 43.42 22.82 4.25
N GLU A 574 44.20 22.04 3.51
CA GLU A 574 44.11 21.88 2.06
C GLU A 574 44.17 20.38 1.69
N MET A 575 43.91 20.03 0.42
CA MET A 575 44.06 18.66 -0.10
C MET A 575 45.54 18.28 -0.30
N SER A 576 46.35 18.52 0.72
CA SER A 576 47.79 18.27 0.72
C SER A 576 48.23 17.93 2.13
N SER A 577 48.89 16.78 2.31
CA SER A 577 49.41 16.36 3.61
C SER A 577 50.64 17.14 4.06
N ALA A 578 51.20 17.98 3.18
CA ALA A 578 52.23 18.94 3.53
C ALA A 578 51.68 20.13 4.34
N THR A 579 50.36 20.37 4.32
CA THR A 579 49.76 21.44 5.13
C THR A 579 49.71 21.06 6.61
N PRO A 580 49.87 22.03 7.53
CA PRO A 580 49.72 21.76 8.96
C PRO A 580 48.31 21.25 9.26
N ALA A 581 48.21 20.27 10.16
CA ALA A 581 46.93 19.72 10.58
C ALA A 581 46.15 20.77 11.39
N LEU A 582 44.88 21.00 11.02
CA LEU A 582 43.92 21.83 11.76
C LEU A 582 43.39 21.11 13.00
N GLY A 583 43.37 19.78 12.97
CA GLY A 583 42.83 18.94 14.05
C GLY A 583 43.04 17.46 13.78
N VAL A 584 42.45 16.62 14.64
CA VAL A 584 42.52 15.16 14.55
C VAL A 584 41.15 14.54 14.85
N LYS A 585 40.86 13.37 14.28
CA LYS A 585 39.67 12.56 14.55
C LYS A 585 40.07 11.17 15.02
N ASP A 586 39.54 10.74 16.15
CA ASP A 586 39.85 9.44 16.75
C ASP A 586 39.13 8.28 16.04
N GLU A 587 39.60 7.05 16.29
CA GLU A 587 38.94 5.82 15.81
C GLU A 587 37.45 5.82 16.21
N GLY A 588 36.59 5.54 15.23
CA GLY A 588 35.15 5.51 15.42
C GLY A 588 34.44 6.85 15.27
N ALA A 589 35.17 7.97 15.17
CA ALA A 589 34.57 9.26 14.85
C ALA A 589 33.85 9.19 13.49
N VAL A 590 32.67 9.79 13.41
CA VAL A 590 31.88 9.87 12.17
C VAL A 590 31.90 11.32 11.69
N VAL A 591 32.25 11.52 10.43
CA VAL A 591 32.33 12.84 9.79
C VAL A 591 31.45 12.89 8.55
N ARG A 592 30.83 14.04 8.28
CA ARG A 592 30.13 14.31 7.01
C ARG A 592 31.10 14.98 6.06
N GLY A 593 31.25 14.39 4.88
CA GLY A 593 32.14 14.94 3.89
C GLY A 593 32.02 14.35 2.49
N LEU A 594 32.56 15.09 1.53
CA LEU A 594 32.45 14.87 0.11
C LEU A 594 33.78 14.35 -0.43
N LEU A 595 33.75 13.19 -1.09
CA LEU A 595 34.94 12.51 -1.58
C LEU A 595 35.49 13.23 -2.81
N LYS A 596 36.70 13.76 -2.74
CA LYS A 596 37.42 14.38 -3.87
C LYS A 596 38.73 13.63 -4.11
N GLY A 597 38.72 12.69 -5.04
CA GLY A 597 39.84 11.77 -5.25
C GLY A 597 40.17 10.97 -3.98
N SER A 598 41.39 11.14 -3.44
CA SER A 598 41.83 10.47 -2.21
C SER A 598 41.53 11.24 -0.93
N TRP A 599 40.76 12.35 -1.02
CA TRP A 599 40.47 13.25 0.09
C TRP A 599 38.98 13.31 0.38
N ILE A 600 38.64 13.61 1.62
CA ILE A 600 37.28 13.87 2.07
C ILE A 600 37.22 15.33 2.51
N ARG A 601 36.51 16.17 1.76
CA ARG A 601 36.21 17.55 2.18
C ARG A 601 35.13 17.51 3.25
N LEU A 602 35.43 18.05 4.44
CA LEU A 602 34.47 18.07 5.54
C LEU A 602 33.42 19.16 5.32
N GLU A 603 32.16 18.84 5.63
CA GLU A 603 31.02 19.76 5.44
C GLU A 603 30.67 20.51 6.74
N ASP A 604 30.80 19.83 7.88
CA ASP A 604 30.45 20.40 9.19
C ASP A 604 31.61 21.20 9.82
N GLU A 605 32.82 21.09 9.28
CA GLU A 605 34.01 21.80 9.74
C GLU A 605 34.99 22.08 8.59
N LEU A 606 35.86 23.07 8.74
CA LEU A 606 36.86 23.39 7.72
C LEU A 606 37.95 22.32 7.70
N GLY A 607 38.18 21.71 6.54
CA GLY A 607 39.36 20.90 6.27
C GLY A 607 39.11 19.69 5.38
N PHE A 608 40.17 18.91 5.21
CA PHE A 608 40.21 17.70 4.39
C PHE A 608 40.82 16.54 5.17
N MET A 609 40.27 15.34 5.02
CA MET A 609 40.82 14.12 5.60
C MET A 609 41.29 13.18 4.48
N LEU A 610 42.44 12.54 4.65
CA LEU A 610 42.95 11.58 3.67
C LEU A 610 42.21 10.23 3.83
N PHE A 611 41.69 9.69 2.73
CA PHE A 611 40.94 8.43 2.73
C PHE A 611 41.82 7.24 3.11
N THR A 612 43.07 7.24 2.66
CA THR A 612 44.06 6.18 2.91
C THR A 612 45.13 6.67 3.89
N SER A 613 45.46 5.87 4.89
CA SER A 613 46.50 6.16 5.87
C SER A 613 47.85 6.29 5.18
N GLU A 614 48.55 7.42 5.35
CA GLU A 614 49.90 7.59 4.79
C GLU A 614 50.90 6.55 5.32
N LYS A 615 50.71 6.14 6.59
CA LYS A 615 51.63 5.20 7.26
C LYS A 615 51.40 3.76 6.85
N THR A 616 50.14 3.36 6.68
CA THR A 616 49.77 1.95 6.51
C THR A 616 49.32 1.60 5.10
N GLY A 617 48.99 2.60 4.27
CA GLY A 617 48.39 2.39 2.94
C GLY A 617 47.00 1.78 2.97
N LYS A 618 46.41 1.58 4.16
CA LYS A 618 45.05 1.05 4.33
C LYS A 618 44.03 2.20 4.41
N PRO A 619 42.77 1.98 4.03
CA PRO A 619 41.73 2.99 4.22
C PRO A 619 41.62 3.38 5.70
N SER A 620 41.86 4.66 6.00
CA SER A 620 41.67 5.24 7.33
C SER A 620 40.21 5.61 7.58
N LEU A 621 39.45 5.77 6.49
CA LEU A 621 38.04 6.12 6.50
C LEU A 621 37.29 5.03 5.75
N VAL A 622 36.20 4.53 6.33
CA VAL A 622 35.27 3.66 5.64
C VAL A 622 33.97 4.43 5.51
N GLN A 623 33.45 4.47 4.29
CA GLN A 623 32.09 4.96 4.08
C GLN A 623 31.16 4.11 4.92
N VAL A 624 30.33 4.75 5.73
CA VAL A 624 29.29 4.03 6.47
C VAL A 624 28.33 3.46 5.42
N SER A 625 28.49 2.18 5.08
CA SER A 625 27.73 1.53 4.00
C SER A 625 26.25 1.55 4.34
N ASP A 626 25.43 2.02 3.42
CA ASP A 626 23.96 2.09 3.43
C ASP A 626 23.34 1.64 4.74
N SER A 627 23.53 2.48 5.75
CA SER A 627 22.69 2.48 6.91
C SER A 627 21.26 2.52 6.39
N GLY A 628 20.47 1.46 6.63
CA GLY A 628 19.18 1.21 5.99
C GLY A 628 18.42 2.49 5.69
N ALA A 629 17.87 2.62 4.47
CA ALA A 629 17.63 3.91 3.81
C ALA A 629 16.88 5.00 4.63
N GLU A 630 16.07 4.62 5.63
CA GLU A 630 15.49 5.53 6.62
C GLU A 630 16.56 6.28 7.46
N LYS A 631 17.60 5.57 7.94
CA LYS A 631 18.79 6.16 8.60
C LYS A 631 19.54 7.06 7.64
N GLY A 632 19.67 6.65 6.37
CA GLY A 632 20.26 7.48 5.33
C GLY A 632 19.54 8.82 5.19
N LEU A 633 18.20 8.84 5.12
CA LEU A 633 17.42 10.07 5.10
C LEU A 633 17.65 10.92 6.35
N TRP A 634 17.58 10.31 7.53
CA TRP A 634 17.75 10.99 8.81
C TRP A 634 19.10 11.69 8.93
N GLN A 635 20.16 11.02 8.51
CA GLN A 635 21.53 11.50 8.61
C GLN A 635 21.91 12.47 7.49
N THR A 636 21.29 12.32 6.32
CA THR A 636 21.55 13.20 5.18
C THR A 636 20.83 14.54 5.35
N TYR A 637 19.59 14.52 5.83
CA TYR A 637 18.71 15.67 5.86
C TYR A 637 18.36 16.08 7.30
N LEU A 638 19.04 17.12 7.80
CA LEU A 638 18.85 17.65 9.16
C LEU A 638 17.38 17.96 9.50
N PHE A 639 16.63 18.47 8.52
CA PHE A 639 15.22 18.80 8.71
C PHE A 639 14.35 17.60 9.11
N VAL A 640 14.77 16.35 8.83
CA VAL A 640 14.05 15.15 9.26
C VAL A 640 14.07 15.03 10.79
N GLY A 641 15.24 15.22 11.40
CA GLY A 641 15.40 15.22 12.84
C GLY A 641 14.70 16.41 13.50
N GLU A 642 14.80 17.60 12.88
CA GLU A 642 14.08 18.79 13.35
C GLU A 642 12.56 18.61 13.32
N TRP A 643 12.02 17.99 12.26
CA TRP A 643 10.59 17.72 12.13
C TRP A 643 10.13 16.69 13.18
N TRP A 644 10.93 15.66 13.44
CA TRP A 644 10.67 14.70 14.51
C TRP A 644 10.60 15.39 15.88
N SER A 645 11.59 16.21 16.22
CA SER A 645 11.58 16.96 17.47
C SER A 645 10.39 17.92 17.56
N ALA A 646 10.04 18.61 16.46
CA ALA A 646 8.89 19.49 16.42
C ALA A 646 7.55 18.74 16.65
N LEU A 647 7.36 17.57 16.03
CA LEU A 647 6.17 16.73 16.23
C LEU A 647 6.03 16.31 17.69
N LEU A 648 7.14 15.92 18.34
CA LEU A 648 7.14 15.50 19.73
C LEU A 648 6.85 16.66 20.69
N ALA A 649 7.34 17.86 20.37
CA ALA A 649 7.12 19.06 21.17
C ALA A 649 5.65 19.50 21.26
N GLN A 650 4.80 19.08 20.33
CA GLN A 650 3.37 19.42 20.32
C GLN A 650 2.54 18.61 21.33
N GLY A 651 3.16 17.62 21.97
CA GLY A 651 2.45 16.67 22.81
C GLY A 651 1.79 15.57 21.98
N VAL A 652 1.74 14.39 22.56
CA VAL A 652 1.29 13.18 21.85
C VAL A 652 -0.13 12.90 22.29
N LYS A 653 -1.06 12.87 21.34
CA LYS A 653 -2.47 12.49 21.59
C LYS A 653 -2.56 11.02 21.96
N GLN A 654 -3.60 10.65 22.72
CA GLN A 654 -3.81 9.28 23.22
C GLN A 654 -3.65 8.19 22.16
N ARG A 655 -4.17 8.40 20.94
CA ARG A 655 -4.03 7.44 19.83
C ARG A 655 -2.57 7.19 19.41
N GLY A 656 -1.72 8.22 19.47
CA GLY A 656 -0.30 8.13 19.09
C GLY A 656 0.62 7.73 20.24
N MET A 657 0.12 7.70 21.48
CA MET A 657 0.93 7.33 22.65
C MET A 657 1.41 5.89 22.55
N ASP A 658 0.55 4.95 22.16
CA ASP A 658 0.91 3.54 22.06
C ASP A 658 2.02 3.31 21.02
N PHE A 659 1.89 3.92 19.85
CA PHE A 659 2.91 3.84 18.82
C PHE A 659 4.21 4.54 19.24
N LEU A 660 4.14 5.74 19.83
CA LEU A 660 5.35 6.40 20.35
C LEU A 660 6.03 5.57 21.43
N PHE A 661 5.23 4.96 22.31
CA PHE A 661 5.70 4.23 23.48
C PHE A 661 6.18 2.81 23.16
N ILE A 662 5.70 2.18 22.10
CA ILE A 662 6.04 0.79 21.78
C ILE A 662 6.42 0.68 20.31
N GLY A 663 5.57 1.18 19.42
CA GLY A 663 5.73 1.07 17.97
C GLY A 663 7.06 1.59 17.44
N VAL A 664 7.55 2.74 17.93
CA VAL A 664 8.86 3.30 17.53
C VAL A 664 9.99 2.37 17.94
N VAL A 665 9.91 1.80 19.15
CA VAL A 665 10.90 0.86 19.68
C VAL A 665 10.89 -0.44 18.88
N GLU A 666 9.72 -1.04 18.67
CA GLU A 666 9.55 -2.26 17.86
C GLU A 666 10.01 -2.06 16.41
N LEU A 667 9.69 -0.91 15.81
CA LEU A 667 10.07 -0.58 14.44
C LEU A 667 11.59 -0.54 14.32
N LEU A 668 12.26 0.21 15.19
CA LEU A 668 13.73 0.30 15.17
C LEU A 668 14.39 -1.05 15.52
N ALA A 669 13.79 -1.83 16.42
CA ALA A 669 14.24 -3.18 16.79
C ALA A 669 14.22 -4.14 15.58
N ARG A 670 13.07 -4.28 14.92
CA ARG A 670 12.91 -5.15 13.74
C ARG A 670 13.83 -4.74 12.62
N ARG A 671 14.04 -3.44 12.43
CA ARG A 671 14.99 -2.94 11.42
C ARG A 671 16.42 -3.36 11.72
N GLN A 672 16.77 -3.48 13.00
CA GLN A 672 18.09 -3.93 13.42
C GLN A 672 18.38 -5.39 13.03
N GLU A 673 17.37 -6.26 13.05
CA GLU A 673 17.51 -7.68 12.64
C GLU A 673 17.94 -7.85 11.17
N PHE A 674 17.67 -6.85 10.32
CA PHE A 674 18.10 -6.86 8.92
C PHE A 674 19.54 -6.37 8.73
N PHE A 675 20.21 -5.85 9.77
CA PHE A 675 21.62 -5.49 9.69
C PHE A 675 22.49 -6.70 10.01
N ASP A 676 23.50 -6.91 9.18
CA ASP A 676 24.49 -7.96 9.38
C ASP A 676 25.26 -7.73 10.69
N HIS A 677 24.95 -8.53 11.72
CA HIS A 677 25.59 -8.49 13.05
C HIS A 677 27.11 -8.71 12.99
N SER A 678 27.67 -9.18 11.86
CA SER A 678 29.11 -9.29 11.67
C SER A 678 29.80 -7.93 11.57
N LYS A 679 29.08 -6.88 11.17
CA LYS A 679 29.58 -5.51 11.11
C LYS A 679 29.29 -4.81 12.44
N LYS A 680 30.34 -4.40 13.16
CA LYS A 680 30.27 -3.55 14.37
C LYS A 680 29.80 -2.12 14.08
N GLU A 681 28.74 -1.97 13.29
CA GLU A 681 28.14 -0.67 13.04
C GLU A 681 27.34 -0.20 14.25
N ALA A 682 27.38 1.12 14.49
CA ALA A 682 26.63 1.72 15.58
C ALA A 682 25.13 1.61 15.30
N ARG A 683 24.40 1.07 16.28
CA ARG A 683 22.94 0.93 16.24
C ARG A 683 22.26 2.28 16.01
N TRP A 684 21.23 2.30 15.19
CA TRP A 684 20.50 3.52 14.84
C TRP A 684 19.45 3.87 15.91
N TRP A 685 19.87 4.63 16.92
CA TRP A 685 18.99 5.03 18.04
C TRP A 685 18.82 6.53 18.20
N GLU A 686 19.34 7.33 17.27
CA GLU A 686 19.24 8.80 17.31
C GLU A 686 17.80 9.30 17.54
N PRO A 687 16.74 8.72 16.93
CA PRO A 687 15.36 9.13 17.20
C PRO A 687 14.91 8.95 18.66
N LEU A 688 15.49 7.98 19.38
CA LEU A 688 15.20 7.70 20.80
C LEU A 688 16.06 8.56 21.74
N GLN A 689 17.12 9.17 21.24
CA GLN A 689 18.08 9.93 22.03
C GLN A 689 17.72 11.41 22.16
N CYS A 690 16.85 11.94 21.30
CA CYS A 690 16.47 13.36 21.36
C CYS A 690 15.74 13.69 22.67
N GLY A 691 15.91 14.93 23.13
CA GLY A 691 15.34 15.40 24.39
C GLY A 691 13.82 15.37 24.39
N GLU A 692 13.21 15.68 23.24
CA GLU A 692 11.76 15.73 23.06
C GLU A 692 11.14 14.33 23.17
N TYR A 693 11.80 13.29 22.63
CA TYR A 693 11.30 11.92 22.76
C TYR A 693 11.31 11.50 24.24
N ARG A 694 12.41 11.76 24.95
CA ARG A 694 12.50 11.45 26.39
C ARG A 694 11.45 12.20 27.19
N ALA A 695 11.21 13.48 26.88
CA ALA A 695 10.16 14.27 27.52
C ALA A 695 8.77 13.69 27.25
N ALA A 696 8.47 13.29 26.01
CA ALA A 696 7.20 12.68 25.64
C ALA A 696 6.99 11.31 26.33
N ILE A 697 8.03 10.47 26.40
CA ILE A 697 7.98 9.19 27.13
C ILE A 697 7.77 9.44 28.64
N ALA A 698 8.46 10.41 29.23
CA ALA A 698 8.26 10.80 30.63
C ALA A 698 6.83 11.29 30.89
N ALA A 699 6.24 12.04 29.96
CA ALA A 699 4.85 12.48 30.06
C ALA A 699 3.88 11.30 30.04
N ILE A 700 4.05 10.31 29.15
CA ILE A 700 3.23 9.09 29.12
C ILE A 700 3.34 8.34 30.45
N PHE A 701 4.55 8.21 31.01
CA PHE A 701 4.75 7.61 32.32
C PHE A 701 3.98 8.35 33.43
N ASN A 702 4.04 9.67 33.47
CA ASN A 702 3.29 10.48 34.45
C ASN A 702 1.77 10.31 34.28
N GLN A 703 1.27 10.11 33.06
CA GLN A 703 -0.15 9.84 32.81
C GLN A 703 -0.58 8.45 33.29
N VAL A 704 0.30 7.45 33.17
CA VAL A 704 0.07 6.12 33.78
C VAL A 704 0.05 6.22 35.32
N GLU A 705 0.98 6.97 35.92
CA GLU A 705 1.01 7.16 37.39
C GLU A 705 -0.20 7.91 37.92
N SER A 706 -0.54 9.04 37.30
CA SER A 706 -1.69 9.85 37.73
C SER A 706 -3.03 9.13 37.56
N GLY A 707 -3.06 8.03 36.80
CA GLY A 707 -4.26 7.26 36.49
C GLY A 707 -5.11 7.88 35.37
N GLU A 708 -4.57 8.87 34.65
CA GLU A 708 -5.18 9.39 33.42
C GLU A 708 -5.29 8.29 32.37
N ILE A 709 -4.27 7.44 32.25
CA ILE A 709 -4.36 6.18 31.49
C ILE A 709 -4.89 5.09 32.43
N PRO A 710 -5.96 4.36 32.06
CA PRO A 710 -6.50 3.27 32.89
C PRO A 710 -5.41 2.24 33.23
N ALA A 711 -5.35 1.81 34.50
CA ALA A 711 -4.26 0.96 34.98
C ALA A 711 -4.02 -0.31 34.13
N LYS A 712 -5.09 -0.96 33.65
CA LYS A 712 -5.00 -2.14 32.77
C LYS A 712 -4.37 -1.83 31.41
N GLU A 713 -4.66 -0.66 30.85
CA GLU A 713 -4.08 -0.20 29.59
C GLU A 713 -2.62 0.20 29.81
N GLY A 714 -2.35 0.98 30.86
CA GLY A 714 -0.99 1.37 31.25
C GLY A 714 -0.08 0.17 31.48
N SER A 715 -0.51 -0.87 32.20
CA SER A 715 0.30 -2.07 32.37
C SER A 715 0.50 -2.86 31.09
N SER A 716 -0.54 -2.98 30.25
CA SER A 716 -0.40 -3.61 28.94
C SER A 716 0.60 -2.88 28.05
N MET A 717 0.60 -1.54 28.06
CA MET A 717 1.57 -0.72 27.33
C MET A 717 2.98 -0.96 27.83
N LEU A 718 3.17 -1.02 29.16
CA LEU A 718 4.47 -1.22 29.78
C LEU A 718 5.03 -2.62 29.55
N ALA A 719 4.19 -3.65 29.68
CA ALA A 719 4.56 -5.02 29.37
C ALA A 719 5.01 -5.17 27.91
N ARG A 720 4.29 -4.55 26.96
CA ARG A 720 4.66 -4.53 25.55
C ARG A 720 5.93 -3.74 25.28
N ARG A 721 6.14 -2.57 25.90
CA ARG A 721 7.40 -1.82 25.76
C ARG A 721 8.58 -2.63 26.29
N ILE A 722 8.44 -3.28 27.44
CA ILE A 722 9.48 -4.16 28.01
C ILE A 722 9.77 -5.34 27.07
N ALA A 723 8.73 -5.96 26.50
CA ALA A 723 8.90 -7.03 25.51
C ALA A 723 9.64 -6.54 24.26
N ALA A 724 9.25 -5.39 23.70
CA ALA A 724 9.93 -4.78 22.56
C ALA A 724 11.41 -4.47 22.86
N LEU A 725 11.70 -3.93 24.05
CA LEU A 725 13.07 -3.69 24.52
C LEU A 725 13.86 -4.98 24.77
N LYS A 726 13.18 -6.09 25.09
CA LYS A 726 13.81 -7.39 25.31
C LYS A 726 14.16 -8.09 24.00
N ASP A 727 13.30 -7.92 22.99
CA ASP A 727 13.47 -8.53 21.65
C ASP A 727 14.49 -7.76 20.79
N MET A 728 14.67 -6.45 21.04
CA MET A 728 15.93 -5.79 20.70
C MET A 728 17.06 -6.57 21.38
N GLU A 729 18.11 -6.98 20.68
CA GLU A 729 19.30 -7.59 21.28
C GLU A 729 20.05 -6.63 22.23
N ILE A 730 19.41 -6.08 23.27
CA ILE A 730 20.04 -5.42 24.41
C ILE A 730 20.73 -6.50 25.29
N MET A 731 20.59 -7.80 24.97
CA MET A 731 21.08 -8.91 25.79
C MET A 731 21.90 -10.01 25.09
N SER A 732 22.73 -9.72 24.07
CA SER A 732 23.72 -10.71 23.58
C SER A 732 25.05 -10.70 24.34
N CYS A 733 25.10 -10.17 25.57
CA CYS A 733 26.12 -10.57 26.53
C CYS A 733 25.47 -11.62 27.44
N THR A 734 25.77 -12.89 27.23
CA THR A 734 25.25 -14.05 27.99
C THR A 734 25.58 -14.02 29.50
N ASP A 735 26.20 -12.96 30.01
CA ASP A 735 26.68 -12.81 31.39
C ASP A 735 25.83 -11.83 32.21
N TRP A 736 24.50 -11.99 32.15
CA TRP A 736 23.60 -11.26 33.05
C TRP A 736 23.74 -11.80 34.48
N LYS A 737 24.50 -11.08 35.32
CA LYS A 737 24.53 -11.30 36.78
C LYS A 737 23.68 -10.26 37.47
N VAL A 738 22.51 -10.65 37.95
CA VAL A 738 21.67 -9.78 38.79
C VAL A 738 22.23 -9.77 40.21
N ARG A 739 22.39 -8.59 40.80
CA ARG A 739 22.63 -8.46 42.25
C ARG A 739 21.30 -8.70 42.95
N ALA A 740 21.16 -9.87 43.55
CA ALA A 740 20.06 -10.15 44.46
C ALA A 740 20.60 -10.23 45.89
N THR A 741 20.01 -9.50 46.82
CA THR A 741 20.27 -9.67 48.26
C THR A 741 19.55 -10.94 48.73
N LYS A 742 20.32 -11.95 49.13
CA LYS A 742 19.79 -13.20 49.68
C LYS A 742 19.31 -13.00 51.11
N ARG A 743 18.12 -13.50 51.45
CA ARG A 743 17.70 -13.71 52.85
C ARG A 743 18.54 -14.85 53.41
N ARG A 744 19.49 -14.57 54.32
CA ARG A 744 20.20 -15.62 55.07
C ARG A 744 19.66 -15.60 56.51
N GLU A 745 19.13 -16.73 56.96
CA GLU A 745 18.92 -16.97 58.39
C GLU A 745 20.26 -16.87 59.11
N ARG A 746 20.34 -16.10 60.19
CA ARG A 746 21.32 -16.41 61.23
C ARG A 746 20.76 -17.56 62.04
N VAL A 747 21.45 -18.71 61.99
CA VAL A 747 21.18 -19.84 62.91
C VAL A 747 21.34 -19.38 64.37
N GLU A 748 22.22 -18.40 64.59
CA GLU A 748 22.47 -17.74 65.87
C GLU A 748 21.21 -17.02 66.42
N ASP A 749 20.49 -16.25 65.59
CA ASP A 749 19.26 -15.54 66.01
C ASP A 749 18.09 -16.50 66.30
N LYS A 750 18.05 -17.66 65.62
CA LYS A 750 17.07 -18.72 65.88
C LYS A 750 17.35 -19.42 67.21
N ALA A 751 18.64 -19.67 67.51
CA ALA A 751 19.07 -20.28 68.75
C ALA A 751 18.88 -19.35 69.95
N GLU A 752 19.18 -18.05 69.81
CA GLU A 752 18.91 -17.06 70.85
C GLU A 752 17.41 -16.88 71.11
N MET A 753 16.57 -16.83 70.08
CA MET A 753 15.11 -16.73 70.29
C MET A 753 14.48 -18.02 70.82
N ALA A 754 14.95 -19.19 70.39
CA ALA A 754 14.53 -20.47 70.96
C ALA A 754 14.91 -20.56 72.44
N SER A 755 16.12 -20.10 72.78
CA SER A 755 16.59 -20.01 74.16
C SER A 755 15.78 -19.00 74.98
N ALA A 756 15.51 -17.80 74.45
CA ALA A 756 14.73 -16.76 75.12
C ALA A 756 13.26 -17.14 75.34
N LYS A 757 12.69 -17.99 74.48
CA LYS A 757 11.30 -18.47 74.59
C LYS A 757 11.17 -19.86 75.22
N GLY A 758 12.28 -20.50 75.58
CA GLY A 758 12.30 -21.84 76.17
C GLY A 758 11.72 -22.94 75.26
N GLN A 759 11.77 -22.77 73.94
CA GLN A 759 11.21 -23.72 72.97
C GLN A 759 12.34 -24.43 72.20
N PRO A 760 12.18 -25.72 71.86
CA PRO A 760 13.14 -26.40 71.00
C PRO A 760 13.15 -25.77 69.60
N LEU A 761 14.34 -25.69 69.00
CA LEU A 761 14.57 -25.01 67.72
C LEU A 761 13.65 -25.50 66.58
N SER A 762 13.17 -26.74 66.69
CA SER A 762 12.25 -27.39 65.76
C SER A 762 10.84 -26.79 65.72
N ASP A 763 10.41 -26.12 66.80
CA ASP A 763 9.01 -25.76 67.01
C ASP A 763 8.70 -24.29 66.65
N LEU A 764 9.72 -23.50 66.31
CA LEU A 764 9.56 -22.11 65.88
C LEU A 764 9.08 -22.03 64.42
N SER A 765 7.78 -21.80 64.25
CA SER A 765 7.12 -21.55 62.95
C SER A 765 7.67 -20.33 62.20
N PHE A 766 7.85 -20.48 60.88
CA PHE A 766 8.47 -19.52 59.96
C PHE A 766 7.78 -18.14 59.84
N LYS A 767 6.61 -17.93 60.45
CA LYS A 767 5.78 -16.72 60.23
C LYS A 767 6.12 -15.52 61.12
N VAL A 768 7.11 -15.58 62.02
CA VAL A 768 7.27 -14.60 63.12
C VAL A 768 8.59 -13.78 63.07
N PHE A 769 9.23 -13.61 61.91
CA PHE A 769 10.44 -12.76 61.84
C PHE A 769 10.13 -11.34 61.36
N PRO A 770 10.56 -10.28 62.08
CA PRO A 770 10.36 -8.90 61.67
C PRO A 770 11.22 -8.55 60.43
N PRO A 771 10.77 -7.63 59.55
CA PRO A 771 11.45 -7.28 58.31
C PRO A 771 12.77 -6.53 58.46
N SER A 772 13.36 -6.34 59.65
CA SER A 772 14.51 -5.45 59.87
C SER A 772 15.88 -6.13 59.79
N THR A 773 15.97 -7.45 59.63
CA THR A 773 17.24 -8.19 59.53
C THR A 773 17.66 -8.44 58.07
N TRP A 774 18.34 -7.47 57.46
CA TRP A 774 18.93 -7.57 56.11
C TRP A 774 20.45 -7.44 56.15
N LEU A 775 21.22 -8.30 55.47
CA LEU A 775 22.67 -8.06 55.25
C LEU A 775 23.22 -8.57 53.89
N SER A 776 24.00 -7.66 53.28
CA SER A 776 25.08 -7.69 52.26
C SER A 776 24.94 -8.46 50.93
N GLU A 777 25.45 -7.81 49.88
CA GLU A 777 25.36 -8.15 48.44
C GLU A 777 26.23 -9.35 48.01
N GLN A 778 25.65 -10.29 47.24
CA GLN A 778 26.38 -11.31 46.46
C GLN A 778 25.82 -11.42 45.03
N LEU A 779 26.66 -11.80 44.07
CA LEU A 779 26.34 -11.92 42.63
C LEU A 779 25.84 -13.33 42.25
N TRP A 780 24.77 -13.43 41.46
CA TRP A 780 24.12 -14.70 41.07
C TRP A 780 23.87 -14.84 39.57
N ASP A 781 23.67 -16.10 39.14
CA ASP A 781 23.36 -16.54 37.77
C ASP A 781 21.93 -17.12 37.72
N ILE A 782 21.05 -16.53 36.91
CA ILE A 782 19.57 -16.69 36.95
C ILE A 782 19.01 -18.01 36.39
N PRO A 783 19.61 -18.74 35.43
CA PRO A 783 18.94 -19.87 34.78
C PRO A 783 18.56 -21.05 35.69
N LYS A 784 18.99 -21.09 36.96
CA LYS A 784 18.87 -22.29 37.81
C LYS A 784 17.70 -22.28 38.81
N HIS A 785 17.03 -21.17 39.10
CA HIS A 785 16.06 -21.12 40.21
C HIS A 785 14.83 -20.23 39.92
N HIS A 786 13.69 -20.86 39.58
CA HIS A 786 12.44 -20.20 39.13
C HIS A 786 11.46 -19.76 40.23
N LYS A 787 11.86 -19.69 41.50
CA LYS A 787 10.95 -19.29 42.59
C LYS A 787 11.67 -18.27 43.46
N TYR A 788 11.28 -16.99 43.43
CA TYR A 788 11.25 -16.04 44.57
C TYR A 788 10.93 -14.59 44.10
N THR A 789 10.37 -13.81 45.03
CA THR A 789 9.92 -12.41 44.95
C THR A 789 11.09 -11.42 44.78
N PRO A 790 11.00 -10.36 43.94
CA PRO A 790 12.08 -9.39 43.84
C PRO A 790 11.86 -8.12 44.69
N LEU A 791 12.98 -7.68 45.30
CA LEU A 791 13.23 -6.37 45.91
C LEU A 791 14.08 -5.51 44.92
N PRO A 792 14.38 -4.22 45.19
CA PRO A 792 14.51 -3.19 44.16
C PRO A 792 15.67 -3.43 43.19
N TRP A 793 15.39 -3.16 41.91
CA TRP A 793 16.31 -3.25 40.79
C TRP A 793 17.44 -2.22 40.94
N ARG A 794 18.70 -2.65 40.81
CA ARG A 794 19.85 -1.77 40.57
C ARG A 794 20.45 -2.11 39.21
N SER A 795 20.16 -1.32 38.19
CA SER A 795 20.76 -1.42 36.86
C SER A 795 22.14 -0.77 36.89
N PHE A 796 23.19 -1.56 36.68
CA PHE A 796 24.57 -1.06 36.60
C PHE A 796 25.37 -1.70 35.45
N ARG A 797 24.70 -2.43 34.54
CA ARG A 797 25.36 -3.27 33.52
C ARG A 797 24.61 -3.38 32.19
N CYS A 798 23.72 -2.44 31.86
CA CYS A 798 23.29 -2.31 30.47
C CYS A 798 24.35 -1.51 29.71
N ARG A 799 24.98 -2.07 28.68
CA ARG A 799 25.88 -1.30 27.80
C ARG A 799 25.13 -0.27 26.95
N ASP A 800 23.81 -0.38 26.88
CA ASP A 800 22.94 0.58 26.22
C ASP A 800 22.40 1.60 27.24
N SER A 801 22.94 2.82 27.18
CA SER A 801 22.59 3.90 28.11
C SER A 801 21.13 4.35 28.03
N ILE A 802 20.42 3.97 26.96
CA ILE A 802 19.00 4.26 26.76
C ILE A 802 18.17 3.26 27.57
N ALA A 803 18.43 1.97 27.38
CA ALA A 803 17.75 0.89 28.10
C ALA A 803 17.94 1.01 29.61
N GLU A 804 19.16 1.35 30.06
CA GLU A 804 19.45 1.57 31.48
C GLU A 804 18.63 2.74 32.07
N ARG A 805 18.53 3.85 31.34
CA ARG A 805 17.74 5.02 31.77
C ARG A 805 16.25 4.72 31.80
N GLU A 806 15.74 3.99 30.82
CA GLU A 806 14.32 3.61 30.76
C GLU A 806 13.95 2.63 31.86
N LEU A 807 14.78 1.60 32.09
CA LEU A 807 14.56 0.65 33.17
C LEU A 807 14.72 1.29 34.56
N SER A 808 15.65 2.25 34.71
CA SER A 808 15.75 3.05 35.94
C SER A 808 14.49 3.89 36.16
N SER A 809 13.95 4.50 35.09
CA SER A 809 12.71 5.29 35.17
C SER A 809 11.54 4.39 35.56
N LEU A 810 11.37 3.24 34.90
CA LEU A 810 10.40 2.20 35.25
C LEU A 810 10.53 1.75 36.71
N SER A 811 11.75 1.54 37.18
CA SER A 811 11.98 1.14 38.57
C SER A 811 11.64 2.25 39.58
N GLN A 812 11.82 3.53 39.22
CA GLN A 812 11.41 4.67 40.05
C GLN A 812 9.89 4.81 40.11
N LEU A 813 9.22 4.67 38.96
CA LEU A 813 7.77 4.61 38.79
C LEU A 813 7.11 3.49 39.62
N LEU A 814 7.75 2.32 39.70
CA LEU A 814 7.24 1.22 40.54
C LEU A 814 7.43 1.49 42.04
N ALA A 815 8.36 2.37 42.41
CA ALA A 815 8.65 2.70 43.80
C ALA A 815 7.68 3.76 44.37
N THR A 816 7.09 4.62 43.54
CA THR A 816 6.18 5.73 43.89
C THR A 816 4.75 5.25 44.25
N GLY A 817 4.62 4.64 45.43
CA GLY A 817 3.49 4.86 46.35
C GLY A 817 2.06 4.32 46.11
N LEU A 818 1.53 4.18 44.89
CA LEU A 818 0.10 3.82 44.71
C LEU A 818 -0.12 2.29 44.70
N THR A 819 -0.61 1.78 45.83
CA THR A 819 -0.70 0.33 46.16
C THR A 819 -1.58 -0.49 45.20
N SER A 820 -2.59 0.09 44.58
CA SER A 820 -3.50 -0.57 43.63
C SER A 820 -2.93 -0.64 42.20
N GLN A 821 -2.09 0.32 41.80
CA GLN A 821 -1.43 0.32 40.49
C GLN A 821 -0.20 -0.60 40.48
N ARG A 822 0.48 -0.80 41.61
CA ARG A 822 1.62 -1.72 41.75
C ARG A 822 1.30 -3.16 41.32
N GLN A 823 0.10 -3.64 41.59
CA GLN A 823 -0.26 -5.03 41.30
C GLN A 823 -0.55 -5.27 39.81
N VAL A 824 -1.05 -4.24 39.12
CA VAL A 824 -1.37 -4.28 37.69
C VAL A 824 -0.11 -4.04 36.84
N LEU A 825 0.84 -3.24 37.32
CA LEU A 825 2.16 -3.01 36.70
C LEU A 825 3.17 -4.15 36.95
N TRP A 826 2.94 -4.97 37.97
CA TRP A 826 3.79 -6.11 38.33
C TRP A 826 3.39 -7.41 37.60
N GLN A 827 2.11 -7.55 37.22
CA GLN A 827 1.63 -8.61 36.32
C GLN A 827 2.03 -8.32 34.88
#